data_AF-A0AA97A8L1-F1
#
_entry.id   AF-A0AA97A8L1-F1
#
_cell.length_a   1.000
_cell.length_b   1.000
_cell.length_c   1.000
_cell.angle_alpha   90.00
_cell.angle_beta   90.00
_cell.angle_gamma   90.00
#
_symmetry.space_group_name_H-M   'P 1'
#
loop_
_entity.id
_entity.type
_entity.pdbx_description
1 polymer ?
#
loop_
_entity_poly.entity_id
_entity_poly.type
_entity_poly.pdbx_seq_one_letter_code
_entity_poly.pdbx_strand_id
1 'polypeptide(L)'
;MQNTNTKTCIKTKTRIIILISIFAVFFMAAGTAAAETIEVSDGQELRNAINVTNSNDDTENTIVLLNDIDLTDDLFTADEFKAAVNPSSLAGTALGLNYSKPGTLIFKSDSSAVRKINSSLAVSDYYLFLNVSGSDITLSSENVLFDGVGINLENVSQNPQMKNLQVKDIQIINCNNSGFYIDHCTNLTLENVSITNCRDGVGGGLNIWYSNLTIRDCNISNNAAIGSGSSDPRPGPTAGEPSGGGIHLLESVVDICGDTIISGNTIDGYDGNPSGAGIDSHRSYLKIYENTKITNNTITYGGKAQGSAGGGIFSDFFQSEGTIPGLEIFDSVEISGNNAVMGGGIFVNHNATEPIYVFDIFGDVNISNNTAEIVTPIYISGTTTKKSAGGGGIFTFAPVNISNDVLIQNNKAVDSSSSPIGTVGGGIYSQGSAVLSDDVQILENQASNGAGIAFFGSFLLKDNVLVAGNTAKSSGAGIYSGGKLTLQNNTTIAQNSAENSGGGLYLTNSNTKISDDVLISENTAANENIGGGGIYARNSTLDISGDVLILNNVAANGGGIFSQNSSVLLSENTSFIGNIANESSGFGGGIFMMAGSTVDVSGTGGQTVTFERNMANAGGGAVYINVNFFDLTPEELAQYADFQKKTDESDLIFTGNFAPAGYMWDLNDSDPSNLSDAMKYIQTLPVMENTTFTEPFTNAYNNFDIFFLDGDEILSAVVPVNYFADSLESSVLATEYVFSYEGAEITESDLISELGADWLNWYQPPDYEAGQLQEPLPITIDADTVLNVLYLKGSTPATVTVNYFADSLTSSPIGTKSFDSAVGTEITEDDFISEIGVGWLDFYIPDGYKPGELQEPLPWVMDADAVFNILYIKEDTSVTVTINYFADSLTSNLIGTNSFITLEGTKLTQSEIISEFGDDWINEYQPADYKAGQLQESLPLTLDDDTVLNVLYLKDKDGSGGGGGGTGTATVTDPDDSGSVPPTGPGQEAGPEGGGGSEKPPTEPGRSPIVILLFMIAIACYAYVEKEDGENDI
;
A
#
# COMPACT_ATOMS: atom_id res chain seq x y z
N MET A 1 -75.52 4.63 -11.61
CA MET A 1 -76.64 5.03 -12.51
C MET A 1 -76.55 6.53 -12.79
N GLN A 2 -76.55 6.93 -14.06
CA GLN A 2 -76.59 8.35 -14.47
C GLN A 2 -78.01 8.95 -14.37
N ASN A 3 -78.04 10.29 -14.46
CA ASN A 3 -79.14 11.15 -14.92
C ASN A 3 -80.29 11.42 -13.91
N THR A 4 -80.54 12.68 -13.51
CA THR A 4 -81.17 13.64 -14.43
C THR A 4 -81.04 15.14 -14.05
N ASN A 5 -80.63 15.93 -15.05
CA ASN A 5 -81.23 17.21 -15.50
C ASN A 5 -81.58 18.37 -14.52
N THR A 6 -80.75 19.41 -14.59
CA THR A 6 -81.09 20.82 -14.91
C THR A 6 -82.34 21.50 -14.30
N LYS A 7 -82.12 22.62 -13.60
CA LYS A 7 -82.56 23.95 -14.11
C LYS A 7 -81.91 25.15 -13.41
N THR A 8 -81.92 26.27 -14.12
CA THR A 8 -81.02 27.43 -13.95
C THR A 8 -81.68 28.60 -13.20
N CYS A 9 -80.85 29.43 -12.54
CA CYS A 9 -81.04 30.89 -12.33
C CYS A 9 -82.19 31.32 -11.37
N ILE A 10 -81.98 32.07 -10.27
CA ILE A 10 -81.50 33.46 -10.23
C ILE A 10 -81.10 33.87 -8.80
N LYS A 11 -80.02 34.65 -8.71
CA LYS A 11 -79.60 35.60 -7.65
C LYS A 11 -80.50 35.75 -6.40
N THR A 12 -79.96 35.47 -5.20
CA THR A 12 -80.00 36.44 -4.09
C THR A 12 -78.77 36.31 -3.16
N LYS A 13 -77.72 37.11 -3.40
CA LYS A 13 -76.57 37.28 -2.49
C LYS A 13 -76.98 38.03 -1.20
N THR A 14 -77.70 37.39 -0.27
CA THR A 14 -77.92 37.94 1.10
C THR A 14 -78.21 36.89 2.20
N ARG A 15 -78.01 35.59 1.95
CA ARG A 15 -78.25 34.54 2.98
C ARG A 15 -77.13 33.52 3.20
N ILE A 16 -75.96 33.72 2.59
CA ILE A 16 -74.80 32.81 2.75
C ILE A 16 -73.89 33.21 3.94
N ILE A 17 -73.93 34.47 4.39
CA ILE A 17 -73.09 34.95 5.50
C ILE A 17 -73.53 34.40 6.87
N ILE A 18 -74.79 34.00 7.06
CA ILE A 18 -75.32 33.53 8.36
C ILE A 18 -75.28 31.99 8.51
N LEU A 19 -75.11 31.23 7.42
CA LEU A 19 -74.99 29.76 7.46
C LEU A 19 -73.53 29.27 7.55
N ILE A 20 -72.57 30.04 7.02
CA ILE A 20 -71.14 29.72 7.17
C ILE A 20 -70.70 29.87 8.64
N SER A 21 -71.29 30.82 9.40
CA SER A 21 -70.99 31.02 10.82
C SER A 21 -71.45 29.91 11.76
N ILE A 22 -72.28 28.97 11.30
CA ILE A 22 -72.75 27.84 12.13
C ILE A 22 -71.99 26.53 11.79
N PHE A 23 -71.51 26.37 10.55
CA PHE A 23 -70.63 25.25 10.21
C PHE A 23 -69.19 25.43 10.69
N ALA A 24 -68.70 26.66 10.83
CA ALA A 24 -67.35 26.94 11.34
C ALA A 24 -67.15 26.57 12.84
N VAL A 25 -68.23 26.48 13.62
CA VAL A 25 -68.16 26.23 15.08
C VAL A 25 -68.01 24.74 15.43
N PHE A 26 -68.27 23.82 14.49
CA PHE A 26 -68.13 22.38 14.71
C PHE A 26 -66.81 21.78 14.19
N PHE A 27 -65.94 22.56 13.54
CA PHE A 27 -64.60 22.12 13.12
C PHE A 27 -63.45 22.82 13.87
N MET A 28 -63.73 23.81 14.72
CA MET A 28 -62.74 24.36 15.68
C MET A 28 -62.68 23.55 16.98
N ALA A 29 -62.66 22.22 16.85
CA ALA A 29 -62.48 21.27 17.96
C ALA A 29 -61.62 20.05 17.57
N ALA A 30 -60.91 20.14 16.45
CA ALA A 30 -59.67 19.39 16.22
C ALA A 30 -58.55 20.42 16.39
N GLY A 31 -58.02 20.54 17.61
CA GLY A 31 -56.78 21.28 17.79
C GLY A 31 -55.67 20.49 17.10
N THR A 32 -54.87 21.15 16.27
CA THR A 32 -53.45 20.81 16.23
C THR A 32 -52.96 21.20 17.61
N ALA A 33 -52.73 20.22 18.49
CA ALA A 33 -52.07 20.54 19.72
C ALA A 33 -50.60 20.87 19.39
N ALA A 34 -49.95 21.54 20.33
CA ALA A 34 -48.68 22.19 20.07
C ALA A 34 -47.61 21.39 20.80
N ALA A 35 -46.54 21.06 20.07
CA ALA A 35 -45.37 20.34 20.53
C ALA A 35 -45.10 20.52 22.04
N GLU A 36 -45.45 19.51 22.83
CA GLU A 36 -45.47 19.66 24.29
C GLU A 36 -44.05 19.46 24.84
N THR A 37 -43.56 20.45 25.58
CA THR A 37 -42.32 20.35 26.33
C THR A 37 -42.66 19.96 27.76
N ILE A 38 -42.32 18.74 28.14
CA ILE A 38 -42.63 18.18 29.47
C ILE A 38 -41.31 18.07 30.26
N GLU A 39 -41.17 18.91 31.29
CA GLU A 39 -40.06 18.83 32.24
C GLU A 39 -40.30 17.67 33.22
N VAL A 40 -39.29 16.84 33.45
CA VAL A 40 -39.34 15.68 34.35
C VAL A 40 -38.11 15.63 35.26
N SER A 41 -38.32 15.36 36.54
CA SER A 41 -37.30 15.40 37.58
C SER A 41 -37.14 14.08 38.35
N ASP A 42 -38.06 13.13 38.18
CA ASP A 42 -38.02 11.76 38.66
C ASP A 42 -38.61 10.76 37.65
N GLY A 43 -38.51 9.45 37.95
CA GLY A 43 -38.99 8.39 37.06
C GLY A 43 -40.52 8.35 36.90
N GLN A 44 -41.28 8.77 37.91
CA GLN A 44 -42.75 8.79 37.85
C GLN A 44 -43.26 9.96 36.99
N GLU A 45 -42.57 11.10 37.04
CA GLU A 45 -42.78 12.20 36.09
C GLU A 45 -42.43 11.79 34.66
N LEU A 46 -41.33 11.05 34.45
CA LEU A 46 -40.98 10.46 33.14
C LEU A 46 -42.08 9.50 32.64
N ARG A 47 -42.60 8.61 33.49
CA ARG A 47 -43.74 7.73 33.16
C ARG A 47 -44.98 8.52 32.78
N ASN A 48 -45.27 9.59 33.52
CA ASN A 48 -46.42 10.45 33.24
C ASN A 48 -46.25 11.21 31.91
N ALA A 49 -45.06 11.73 31.62
CA ALA A 49 -44.73 12.40 30.37
C ALA A 49 -44.90 11.49 29.15
N ILE A 50 -44.42 10.25 29.24
CA ILE A 50 -44.60 9.20 28.22
C ILE A 50 -46.09 8.86 28.03
N ASN A 51 -46.87 8.75 29.11
CA ASN A 51 -48.32 8.52 29.01
C ASN A 51 -49.09 9.69 28.39
N VAL A 52 -48.70 10.94 28.68
CA VAL A 52 -49.27 12.15 28.05
C VAL A 52 -48.94 12.16 26.56
N THR A 53 -47.67 11.91 26.22
CA THR A 53 -47.13 11.76 24.87
C THR A 53 -47.91 10.75 24.02
N ASN A 54 -48.31 9.61 24.61
CA ASN A 54 -49.17 8.61 23.95
C ASN A 54 -50.64 9.03 23.77
N SER A 55 -51.14 9.91 24.63
CA SER A 55 -52.55 10.31 24.66
C SER A 55 -52.86 11.53 23.80
N ASN A 56 -51.84 12.34 23.52
CA ASN A 56 -51.91 13.51 22.65
C ASN A 56 -51.67 13.09 21.21
N ASP A 57 -52.58 13.53 20.34
CA ASP A 57 -52.77 13.04 18.96
C ASP A 57 -51.75 13.67 17.97
N ASP A 58 -50.51 13.91 18.43
CA ASP A 58 -49.78 15.15 18.17
C ASP A 58 -48.40 15.01 17.50
N THR A 59 -47.99 16.08 16.80
CA THR A 59 -46.74 16.18 16.06
C THR A 59 -45.63 16.83 16.89
N GLU A 60 -44.61 16.04 17.23
CA GLU A 60 -43.35 16.42 17.92
C GLU A 60 -43.49 16.73 19.43
N ASN A 61 -43.16 15.77 20.31
CA ASN A 61 -43.08 15.98 21.76
C ASN A 61 -41.62 16.03 22.24
N THR A 62 -41.35 16.79 23.30
CA THR A 62 -40.01 16.91 23.89
C THR A 62 -40.05 16.70 25.40
N ILE A 63 -39.31 15.71 25.89
CA ILE A 63 -39.15 15.43 27.32
C ILE A 63 -37.83 16.01 27.78
N VAL A 64 -37.88 16.95 28.73
CA VAL A 64 -36.72 17.64 29.29
C VAL A 64 -36.37 17.04 30.64
N LEU A 65 -35.22 16.37 30.73
CA LEU A 65 -34.71 15.85 31.98
C LEU A 65 -34.10 16.99 32.80
N LEU A 66 -34.60 17.21 34.02
CA LEU A 66 -34.07 18.18 34.99
C LEU A 66 -33.03 17.59 35.96
N ASN A 67 -32.98 16.27 36.07
CA ASN A 67 -32.06 15.48 36.91
C ASN A 67 -31.60 14.23 36.15
N ASP A 68 -30.64 13.50 36.72
CA ASP A 68 -30.48 12.08 36.41
C ASP A 68 -31.69 11.31 36.97
N ILE A 69 -32.24 10.38 36.20
CA ILE A 69 -33.45 9.63 36.50
C ILE A 69 -33.07 8.18 36.81
N ASP A 70 -33.25 7.76 38.06
CA ASP A 70 -33.22 6.35 38.46
C ASP A 70 -34.64 5.76 38.35
N LEU A 71 -34.78 4.64 37.64
CA LEU A 71 -36.05 3.96 37.39
C LEU A 71 -36.46 2.97 38.50
N THR A 72 -35.65 2.81 39.55
CA THR A 72 -35.85 1.75 40.55
C THR A 72 -36.75 2.13 41.72
N ASP A 73 -36.96 3.42 41.98
CA ASP A 73 -37.88 3.89 43.02
C ASP A 73 -39.32 3.97 42.48
N ASP A 74 -40.18 3.06 42.99
CA ASP A 74 -41.63 2.95 42.80
C ASP A 74 -42.18 2.72 41.37
N LEU A 75 -41.34 2.52 40.34
CA LEU A 75 -41.84 2.44 38.96
C LEU A 75 -42.46 1.09 38.54
N PHE A 76 -41.99 -0.05 39.07
CA PHE A 76 -42.46 -1.38 38.69
C PHE A 76 -42.51 -2.32 39.91
N THR A 77 -43.63 -3.03 40.09
CA THR A 77 -43.78 -4.02 41.16
C THR A 77 -43.31 -5.41 40.74
N ALA A 78 -42.91 -6.23 41.72
CA ALA A 78 -42.38 -7.59 41.48
C ALA A 78 -43.39 -8.59 40.87
N ASP A 79 -44.68 -8.23 40.76
CA ASP A 79 -45.69 -9.05 40.08
C ASP A 79 -45.99 -8.55 38.65
N GLU A 80 -45.78 -7.26 38.36
CA GLU A 80 -45.77 -6.74 36.98
C GLU A 80 -44.59 -7.30 36.18
N PHE A 81 -43.45 -7.52 36.86
CA PHE A 81 -42.27 -8.19 36.33
C PHE A 81 -42.53 -9.65 35.90
N LYS A 82 -43.27 -10.43 36.71
CA LYS A 82 -43.60 -11.84 36.37
C LYS A 82 -44.59 -11.98 35.21
N ALA A 83 -45.35 -10.94 34.91
CA ALA A 83 -46.29 -10.93 33.77
C ALA A 83 -45.59 -10.57 32.44
N ALA A 84 -44.46 -9.86 32.48
CA ALA A 84 -43.73 -9.43 31.29
C ALA A 84 -43.10 -10.58 30.46
N VAL A 85 -43.09 -11.80 31.00
CA VAL A 85 -42.48 -12.98 30.39
C VAL A 85 -43.41 -13.67 29.35
N ASN A 86 -44.56 -13.08 29.02
CA ASN A 86 -45.46 -13.59 27.98
C ASN A 86 -46.10 -12.43 27.16
N PRO A 87 -45.56 -12.11 25.97
CA PRO A 87 -45.89 -10.87 25.23
C PRO A 87 -47.35 -10.81 24.79
N SER A 88 -48.02 -11.96 24.64
CA SER A 88 -49.45 -12.07 24.28
C SER A 88 -50.43 -11.44 25.28
N SER A 89 -49.96 -10.85 26.38
CA SER A 89 -50.77 -10.25 27.44
C SER A 89 -50.36 -8.83 27.88
N LEU A 90 -49.33 -8.23 27.26
CA LEU A 90 -48.74 -6.95 27.69
C LEU A 90 -49.56 -5.70 27.28
N ALA A 91 -50.71 -5.52 27.92
CA ALA A 91 -51.46 -4.28 27.92
C ALA A 91 -51.56 -3.71 29.34
N GLY A 92 -50.46 -3.18 29.90
CA GLY A 92 -50.54 -2.39 31.14
C GLY A 92 -49.27 -2.06 31.94
N THR A 93 -48.14 -2.76 31.76
CA THR A 93 -47.07 -2.76 32.78
C THR A 93 -45.69 -2.24 32.34
N ALA A 94 -45.52 -1.82 31.08
CA ALA A 94 -44.26 -1.25 30.59
C ALA A 94 -44.26 0.30 30.62
N LEU A 95 -43.07 0.92 30.52
CA LEU A 95 -42.94 2.30 30.02
C LEU A 95 -43.14 2.27 28.49
N GLY A 96 -44.39 2.06 28.07
CA GLY A 96 -44.75 1.87 26.67
C GLY A 96 -44.90 3.20 25.94
N LEU A 97 -44.20 3.44 24.82
CA LEU A 97 -44.73 4.33 23.78
C LEU A 97 -45.74 3.54 22.92
N ASN A 98 -46.89 4.14 22.60
CA ASN A 98 -47.89 3.54 21.72
C ASN A 98 -48.45 4.59 20.75
N TYR A 99 -47.76 4.74 19.63
CA TYR A 99 -48.07 5.71 18.59
C TYR A 99 -48.79 5.07 17.41
N SER A 100 -49.92 5.67 17.00
CA SER A 100 -50.71 5.28 15.82
C SER A 100 -50.69 6.32 14.68
N LYS A 101 -49.92 7.40 14.85
CA LYS A 101 -49.80 8.57 13.94
C LYS A 101 -48.33 9.03 13.88
N PRO A 102 -47.93 9.83 12.87
CA PRO A 102 -46.53 10.23 12.73
C PRO A 102 -46.16 11.30 13.76
N GLY A 103 -44.92 11.27 14.24
CA GLY A 103 -44.42 12.24 15.22
C GLY A 103 -42.99 11.97 15.69
N THR A 104 -42.38 12.99 16.30
CA THR A 104 -41.04 12.91 16.88
C THR A 104 -41.12 12.88 18.40
N LEU A 105 -40.27 12.10 19.06
CA LEU A 105 -40.00 12.21 20.49
C LEU A 105 -38.51 12.50 20.71
N ILE A 106 -38.22 13.56 21.46
CA ILE A 106 -36.86 13.96 21.82
C ILE A 106 -36.70 13.91 23.33
N PHE A 107 -35.79 13.07 23.82
CA PHE A 107 -35.29 13.14 25.19
C PHE A 107 -34.12 14.12 25.24
N LYS A 108 -34.21 15.21 26.01
CA LYS A 108 -33.09 16.16 26.10
C LYS A 108 -32.75 16.60 27.52
N SER A 109 -31.50 16.93 27.74
CA SER A 109 -31.04 17.66 28.93
C SER A 109 -31.24 19.17 28.72
N ASP A 110 -31.73 19.88 29.73
CA ASP A 110 -31.64 21.35 29.81
C ASP A 110 -30.22 21.86 30.13
N SER A 111 -29.34 20.94 30.53
CA SER A 111 -27.96 21.19 30.92
C SER A 111 -27.00 20.81 29.78
N SER A 112 -25.88 21.52 29.69
CA SER A 112 -24.76 21.10 28.84
C SER A 112 -24.03 19.86 29.36
N ALA A 113 -24.42 19.33 30.53
CA ALA A 113 -23.99 18.04 31.03
C ALA A 113 -24.96 16.94 30.56
N VAL A 114 -24.38 15.80 30.18
CA VAL A 114 -25.13 14.58 29.86
C VAL A 114 -25.89 14.11 31.10
N ARG A 115 -27.19 13.86 30.95
CA ARG A 115 -28.06 13.29 32.00
C ARG A 115 -28.31 11.81 31.75
N LYS A 116 -28.44 11.04 32.83
CA LYS A 116 -28.63 9.59 32.78
C LYS A 116 -30.07 9.19 33.02
N ILE A 117 -30.61 8.31 32.19
CA ILE A 117 -31.73 7.42 32.53
C ILE A 117 -31.10 6.09 32.92
N ASN A 118 -31.26 5.67 34.18
CA ASN A 118 -30.51 4.53 34.72
C ASN A 118 -31.37 3.59 35.60
N SER A 119 -30.83 2.42 35.89
CA SER A 119 -31.34 1.53 36.94
C SER A 119 -30.25 1.25 37.99
N SER A 120 -30.52 1.53 39.26
CA SER A 120 -29.56 1.26 40.36
C SER A 120 -29.57 -0.18 40.89
N LEU A 121 -30.43 -1.05 40.35
CA LEU A 121 -30.55 -2.46 40.75
C LEU A 121 -29.63 -3.34 39.90
N ALA A 122 -28.73 -4.07 40.56
CA ALA A 122 -27.81 -5.02 39.93
C ALA A 122 -28.49 -6.36 39.51
N VAL A 123 -29.74 -6.31 39.07
CA VAL A 123 -30.54 -7.48 38.67
C VAL A 123 -31.29 -7.15 37.36
N SER A 124 -31.44 -8.16 36.51
CA SER A 124 -31.75 -8.10 35.07
C SER A 124 -33.11 -7.51 34.67
N ASP A 125 -33.26 -7.33 33.35
CA ASP A 125 -34.53 -7.24 32.61
C ASP A 125 -35.21 -5.86 32.40
N TYR A 126 -34.50 -4.73 32.57
CA TYR A 126 -35.05 -3.40 32.27
C TYR A 126 -34.93 -3.00 30.79
N TYR A 127 -36.06 -3.05 30.08
CA TYR A 127 -36.27 -2.45 28.76
C TYR A 127 -37.20 -1.22 28.83
N LEU A 128 -36.87 -0.16 28.09
CA LEU A 128 -37.85 0.82 27.61
C LEU A 128 -38.58 0.21 26.41
N PHE A 129 -39.88 -0.09 26.54
CA PHE A 129 -40.66 -0.75 25.49
C PHE A 129 -41.33 0.28 24.56
N LEU A 130 -41.13 0.16 23.27
CA LEU A 130 -41.79 0.97 22.26
C LEU A 130 -42.68 0.04 21.41
N ASN A 131 -43.99 0.09 21.66
CA ASN A 131 -44.99 -0.64 20.90
C ASN A 131 -45.47 0.25 19.76
N VAL A 132 -44.80 0.14 18.61
CA VAL A 132 -44.99 1.06 17.49
C VAL A 132 -46.11 0.53 16.58
N SER A 133 -47.21 1.27 16.43
CA SER A 133 -48.42 0.81 15.73
C SER A 133 -48.99 1.83 14.74
N GLY A 134 -48.12 2.56 14.03
CA GLY A 134 -48.53 3.73 13.25
C GLY A 134 -47.55 4.21 12.17
N SER A 135 -47.70 5.48 11.80
CA SER A 135 -46.98 6.13 10.69
C SER A 135 -45.51 6.49 11.03
N ASP A 136 -44.88 7.37 10.24
CA ASP A 136 -43.48 7.76 10.36
C ASP A 136 -43.13 8.34 11.76
N ILE A 137 -42.26 7.66 12.51
CA ILE A 137 -41.90 8.04 13.89
C ILE A 137 -40.38 8.22 14.02
N THR A 138 -39.97 9.29 14.70
CA THR A 138 -38.55 9.54 15.02
C THR A 138 -38.34 9.59 16.52
N LEU A 139 -37.49 8.73 17.05
CA LEU A 139 -36.96 8.80 18.41
C LEU A 139 -35.55 9.38 18.39
N SER A 140 -35.26 10.34 19.28
CA SER A 140 -33.91 10.88 19.42
C SER A 140 -33.56 11.32 20.83
N SER A 141 -32.27 11.53 21.07
CA SER A 141 -31.68 11.94 22.34
C SER A 141 -30.72 13.12 22.15
N GLU A 142 -30.74 14.09 23.06
CA GLU A 142 -29.80 15.24 23.07
C GLU A 142 -29.23 15.40 24.48
N ASN A 143 -27.94 15.08 24.66
CA ASN A 143 -27.27 15.03 25.98
C ASN A 143 -27.98 14.11 26.99
N VAL A 144 -28.58 13.00 26.52
CA VAL A 144 -29.17 11.95 27.36
C VAL A 144 -28.48 10.60 27.08
N LEU A 145 -28.24 9.85 28.15
CA LEU A 145 -27.54 8.57 28.15
C LEU A 145 -28.38 7.52 28.89
N PHE A 146 -28.57 6.35 28.28
CA PHE A 146 -29.21 5.20 28.91
C PHE A 146 -28.11 4.33 29.54
N ASP A 147 -28.14 4.15 30.87
CA ASP A 147 -27.08 3.47 31.63
C ASP A 147 -27.68 2.33 32.47
N GLY A 148 -27.45 1.08 32.06
CA GLY A 148 -28.13 -0.07 32.67
C GLY A 148 -29.58 -0.28 32.23
N VAL A 149 -29.99 0.29 31.09
CA VAL A 149 -31.36 0.19 30.53
C VAL A 149 -31.28 -0.03 29.01
N GLY A 150 -31.87 -1.11 28.49
CA GLY A 150 -31.98 -1.37 27.05
C GLY A 150 -33.27 -0.81 26.44
N ILE A 151 -33.43 -0.88 25.12
CA ILE A 151 -34.65 -0.50 24.40
C ILE A 151 -35.24 -1.72 23.69
N ASN A 152 -36.56 -1.91 23.76
CA ASN A 152 -37.27 -2.98 23.05
C ASN A 152 -38.25 -2.35 22.04
N LEU A 153 -38.09 -2.68 20.76
CA LEU A 153 -38.92 -2.25 19.63
C LEU A 153 -39.71 -3.46 19.12
N GLU A 154 -41.01 -3.56 19.47
CA GLU A 154 -41.86 -4.68 19.08
C GLU A 154 -43.09 -4.18 18.30
N ASN A 155 -43.29 -4.69 17.08
CA ASN A 155 -44.51 -4.44 16.29
C ASN A 155 -45.59 -5.48 16.61
N VAL A 156 -46.25 -5.29 17.76
CA VAL A 156 -47.21 -6.22 18.41
C VAL A 156 -48.44 -6.58 17.53
N SER A 157 -48.59 -6.02 16.33
CA SER A 157 -49.78 -6.16 15.49
C SER A 157 -49.54 -6.63 14.05
N GLN A 158 -48.28 -6.85 13.62
CA GLN A 158 -47.93 -7.14 12.21
C GLN A 158 -48.63 -6.18 11.22
N ASN A 159 -48.81 -4.92 11.62
CA ASN A 159 -49.74 -4.01 10.96
C ASN A 159 -49.12 -3.43 9.67
N PRO A 160 -49.71 -3.67 8.49
CA PRO A 160 -49.16 -3.24 7.18
C PRO A 160 -49.30 -1.72 6.92
N GLN A 161 -49.33 -0.92 7.97
CA GLN A 161 -49.38 0.56 7.93
C GLN A 161 -48.14 1.21 8.58
N MET A 162 -47.22 0.43 9.16
CA MET A 162 -45.93 0.96 9.60
C MET A 162 -45.12 1.41 8.38
N LYS A 163 -44.71 2.69 8.37
CA LYS A 163 -44.06 3.29 7.22
C LYS A 163 -42.55 3.43 7.38
N ASN A 164 -42.10 4.13 8.42
CA ASN A 164 -40.70 4.28 8.76
C ASN A 164 -40.58 4.48 10.29
N LEU A 165 -39.57 3.89 10.91
CA LEU A 165 -39.16 4.18 12.28
C LEU A 165 -37.69 4.62 12.25
N GLN A 166 -37.38 5.82 12.73
CA GLN A 166 -36.01 6.31 12.84
C GLN A 166 -35.62 6.44 14.31
N VAL A 167 -34.49 5.87 14.68
CA VAL A 167 -33.89 6.02 16.01
C VAL A 167 -32.51 6.62 15.82
N LYS A 168 -32.26 7.77 16.44
CA LYS A 168 -31.00 8.47 16.23
C LYS A 168 -30.44 9.18 17.45
N ASP A 169 -29.13 9.43 17.44
CA ASP A 169 -28.42 10.19 18.47
C ASP A 169 -28.54 9.56 19.88
N ILE A 170 -28.72 8.23 19.98
CA ILE A 170 -28.94 7.50 21.25
C ILE A 170 -27.63 6.85 21.73
N GLN A 171 -27.36 6.94 23.03
CA GLN A 171 -26.27 6.23 23.70
C GLN A 171 -26.83 5.28 24.75
N ILE A 172 -26.48 3.99 24.65
CA ILE A 172 -26.82 2.93 25.61
C ILE A 172 -25.52 2.30 26.13
N ILE A 173 -25.38 2.22 27.45
CA ILE A 173 -24.20 1.62 28.09
C ILE A 173 -24.56 0.67 29.24
N ASN A 174 -23.67 -0.27 29.53
CA ASN A 174 -23.67 -1.12 30.73
C ASN A 174 -24.96 -1.93 30.99
N CYS A 175 -25.74 -2.24 29.97
CA CYS A 175 -27.01 -2.93 30.13
C CYS A 175 -26.85 -4.45 30.27
N ASN A 176 -27.59 -5.10 31.16
CA ASN A 176 -27.56 -6.56 31.37
C ASN A 176 -28.58 -7.32 30.49
N ASN A 177 -28.89 -6.74 29.33
CA ASN A 177 -29.80 -7.16 28.28
C ASN A 177 -29.20 -6.72 26.92
N SER A 178 -29.84 -7.03 25.78
CA SER A 178 -29.55 -6.39 24.49
C SER A 178 -29.71 -4.87 24.61
N GLY A 179 -28.79 -4.11 24.00
CA GLY A 179 -28.93 -2.66 23.87
C GLY A 179 -30.20 -2.27 23.12
N PHE A 180 -30.45 -2.89 21.97
CA PHE A 180 -31.78 -2.97 21.38
C PHE A 180 -32.20 -4.41 21.13
N TYR A 181 -33.44 -4.73 21.50
CA TYR A 181 -34.21 -5.86 20.98
C TYR A 181 -35.21 -5.31 19.94
N ILE A 182 -35.28 -5.91 18.75
CA ILE A 182 -36.06 -5.44 17.61
C ILE A 182 -36.82 -6.62 17.01
N ASP A 183 -38.15 -6.54 16.94
CA ASP A 183 -38.99 -7.63 16.44
C ASP A 183 -40.13 -7.14 15.53
N HIS A 184 -40.29 -7.80 14.37
CA HIS A 184 -41.30 -7.53 13.33
C HIS A 184 -41.36 -6.06 12.82
N CYS A 185 -40.24 -5.35 12.85
CA CYS A 185 -40.15 -3.93 12.48
C CYS A 185 -39.85 -3.76 10.98
N THR A 186 -40.75 -3.11 10.23
CA THR A 186 -40.58 -2.82 8.80
C THR A 186 -40.11 -1.38 8.58
N ASN A 187 -38.97 -1.20 7.92
CA ASN A 187 -38.34 0.09 7.60
C ASN A 187 -37.87 0.85 8.85
N LEU A 188 -36.99 0.21 9.63
CA LEU A 188 -36.27 0.85 10.73
C LEU A 188 -34.96 1.49 10.22
N THR A 189 -34.55 2.61 10.80
CA THR A 189 -33.21 3.18 10.63
C THR A 189 -32.61 3.50 11.99
N LEU A 190 -31.43 2.95 12.27
CA LEU A 190 -30.57 3.36 13.38
C LEU A 190 -29.50 4.29 12.81
N GLU A 191 -29.36 5.50 13.35
CA GLU A 191 -28.44 6.53 12.83
C GLU A 191 -27.69 7.21 13.99
N ASN A 192 -26.35 7.20 14.00
CA ASN A 192 -25.57 7.77 15.10
C ASN A 192 -25.97 7.19 16.48
N VAL A 193 -26.17 5.86 16.54
CA VAL A 193 -26.53 5.14 17.78
C VAL A 193 -25.29 4.43 18.33
N SER A 194 -25.00 4.61 19.62
CA SER A 194 -23.90 3.94 20.31
C SER A 194 -24.42 2.97 21.37
N ILE A 195 -23.94 1.73 21.34
CA ILE A 195 -24.31 0.64 22.24
C ILE A 195 -23.02 -0.02 22.73
N THR A 196 -22.70 0.13 24.01
CA THR A 196 -21.44 -0.41 24.55
C THR A 196 -21.55 -1.07 25.91
N ASN A 197 -20.70 -2.08 26.14
CA ASN A 197 -20.63 -2.82 27.41
C ASN A 197 -21.96 -3.49 27.82
N CYS A 198 -22.88 -3.71 26.87
CA CYS A 198 -24.12 -4.42 27.12
C CYS A 198 -23.91 -5.95 27.01
N ARG A 199 -24.68 -6.73 27.79
CA ARG A 199 -24.51 -8.17 27.93
C ARG A 199 -25.85 -8.88 27.98
N ASP A 200 -26.12 -9.79 27.05
CA ASP A 200 -27.35 -10.61 27.01
C ASP A 200 -27.02 -12.09 26.76
N GLY A 201 -27.97 -12.98 26.96
CA GLY A 201 -27.89 -14.38 26.54
C GLY A 201 -27.97 -14.59 25.02
N VAL A 202 -28.50 -13.61 24.25
CA VAL A 202 -28.76 -13.75 22.80
C VAL A 202 -28.50 -12.43 22.04
N GLY A 203 -27.30 -11.86 22.13
CA GLY A 203 -26.96 -10.58 21.47
C GLY A 203 -26.81 -9.43 22.45
N GLY A 204 -25.57 -9.07 22.81
CA GLY A 204 -25.31 -7.99 23.77
C GLY A 204 -25.62 -6.59 23.19
N GLY A 205 -25.30 -6.34 21.93
CA GLY A 205 -25.53 -5.03 21.29
C GLY A 205 -26.92 -4.90 20.69
N LEU A 206 -27.14 -5.53 19.53
CA LEU A 206 -28.40 -5.56 18.79
C LEU A 206 -28.90 -6.99 18.63
N ASN A 207 -30.21 -7.20 18.81
CA ASN A 207 -30.88 -8.48 18.61
C ASN A 207 -32.13 -8.24 17.74
N ILE A 208 -32.14 -8.74 16.51
CA ILE A 208 -33.02 -8.28 15.41
C ILE A 208 -33.73 -9.46 14.76
N TRP A 209 -35.05 -9.52 14.89
CA TRP A 209 -35.91 -10.62 14.46
C TRP A 209 -36.95 -10.12 13.45
N TYR A 210 -37.13 -10.84 12.33
CA TYR A 210 -38.20 -10.62 11.35
C TYR A 210 -38.33 -9.16 10.84
N SER A 211 -37.21 -8.45 10.69
CA SER A 211 -37.20 -6.99 10.52
C SER A 211 -36.38 -6.51 9.32
N ASN A 212 -36.76 -5.36 8.77
CA ASN A 212 -36.02 -4.66 7.72
C ASN A 212 -35.43 -3.37 8.29
N LEU A 213 -34.09 -3.22 8.32
CA LEU A 213 -33.46 -1.99 8.80
C LEU A 213 -32.18 -1.56 8.05
N THR A 214 -31.87 -0.28 8.21
CA THR A 214 -30.55 0.30 7.94
C THR A 214 -29.86 0.67 9.25
N ILE A 215 -28.58 0.34 9.40
CA ILE A 215 -27.71 0.75 10.50
C ILE A 215 -26.65 1.68 9.91
N ARG A 216 -26.67 2.96 10.31
CA ARG A 216 -25.75 3.99 9.80
C ARG A 216 -25.02 4.73 10.92
N ASP A 217 -23.72 4.99 10.74
CA ASP A 217 -22.86 5.75 11.66
C ASP A 217 -22.93 5.25 13.13
N CYS A 218 -23.16 3.94 13.33
CA CYS A 218 -23.41 3.37 14.66
C CYS A 218 -22.15 2.80 15.33
N ASN A 219 -22.03 2.89 16.65
CA ASN A 219 -20.92 2.29 17.40
C ASN A 219 -21.42 1.17 18.32
N ILE A 220 -21.22 -0.09 17.92
CA ILE A 220 -21.67 -1.30 18.60
C ILE A 220 -20.43 -2.03 19.10
N SER A 221 -19.95 -1.69 20.30
CA SER A 221 -18.63 -2.15 20.77
C SER A 221 -18.56 -2.61 22.23
N ASN A 222 -17.67 -3.58 22.47
CA ASN A 222 -17.44 -4.18 23.79
C ASN A 222 -18.68 -4.86 24.40
N ASN A 223 -19.67 -5.24 23.58
CA ASN A 223 -20.84 -5.98 24.03
C ASN A 223 -20.53 -7.48 24.10
N ALA A 224 -21.25 -8.23 24.93
CA ALA A 224 -21.00 -9.66 25.08
C ALA A 224 -22.27 -10.52 25.05
N ALA A 225 -22.24 -11.62 24.31
CA ALA A 225 -23.16 -12.73 24.52
C ALA A 225 -22.62 -13.60 25.67
N ILE A 226 -23.36 -13.66 26.77
CA ILE A 226 -23.02 -14.49 27.93
C ILE A 226 -23.75 -15.83 27.83
N GLY A 227 -22.99 -16.89 27.53
CA GLY A 227 -23.48 -18.25 27.37
C GLY A 227 -24.10 -18.80 28.64
N SER A 228 -25.38 -18.55 28.85
CA SER A 228 -26.14 -19.06 29.98
C SER A 228 -27.05 -20.20 29.53
N GLY A 229 -27.22 -21.21 30.40
CA GLY A 229 -28.32 -22.16 30.27
C GLY A 229 -29.66 -21.50 30.65
N SER A 230 -29.97 -20.36 30.01
CA SER A 230 -31.17 -19.58 30.32
C SER A 230 -32.39 -20.41 30.01
N SER A 231 -33.22 -20.60 31.03
CA SER A 231 -34.62 -20.95 30.85
C SER A 231 -35.39 -19.72 30.35
N ASP A 232 -34.98 -19.16 29.21
CA ASP A 232 -35.74 -18.11 28.53
C ASP A 232 -37.08 -18.71 28.08
N PRO A 233 -38.23 -18.24 28.61
CA PRO A 233 -39.52 -18.84 28.28
C PRO A 233 -40.12 -18.28 26.98
N ARG A 234 -39.45 -17.35 26.30
CA ARG A 234 -39.94 -16.70 25.08
C ARG A 234 -39.96 -17.69 23.89
N PRO A 235 -40.99 -17.65 23.03
CA PRO A 235 -41.19 -18.67 21.99
C PRO A 235 -40.33 -18.44 20.74
N GLY A 236 -39.01 -18.65 20.87
CA GLY A 236 -38.09 -18.87 19.73
C GLY A 236 -37.94 -20.36 19.37
N PRO A 237 -37.21 -20.71 18.30
CA PRO A 237 -37.09 -22.09 17.82
C PRO A 237 -36.14 -22.92 18.70
N THR A 238 -36.65 -23.41 19.83
CA THR A 238 -35.97 -24.30 20.80
C THR A 238 -34.82 -23.70 21.60
N ALA A 239 -34.73 -24.08 22.88
CA ALA A 239 -33.62 -23.73 23.74
C ALA A 239 -32.31 -24.36 23.20
N GLY A 240 -31.42 -23.52 22.66
CA GLY A 240 -30.13 -23.96 22.09
C GLY A 240 -29.73 -23.29 20.78
N GLU A 241 -30.48 -22.32 20.25
CA GLU A 241 -29.99 -21.49 19.12
C GLU A 241 -28.80 -20.59 19.55
N PRO A 242 -27.88 -20.29 18.62
CA PRO A 242 -26.59 -19.68 18.92
C PRO A 242 -26.68 -18.15 19.09
N SER A 243 -25.60 -17.53 19.55
CA SER A 243 -25.63 -16.15 20.07
C SER A 243 -24.47 -15.32 19.52
N GLY A 244 -24.77 -14.16 18.92
CA GLY A 244 -23.78 -13.16 18.52
C GLY A 244 -23.39 -12.18 19.63
N GLY A 245 -22.19 -11.60 19.58
CA GLY A 245 -21.73 -10.64 20.59
C GLY A 245 -22.24 -9.22 20.35
N GLY A 246 -21.97 -8.68 19.16
CA GLY A 246 -22.36 -7.34 18.72
C GLY A 246 -23.78 -7.28 18.17
N ILE A 247 -24.02 -7.93 17.03
CA ILE A 247 -25.32 -7.96 16.33
C ILE A 247 -25.76 -9.41 16.12
N HIS A 248 -27.01 -9.74 16.44
CA HIS A 248 -27.66 -10.99 16.05
C HIS A 248 -28.88 -10.70 15.17
N LEU A 249 -28.98 -11.39 14.03
CA LEU A 249 -30.02 -11.24 13.02
C LEU A 249 -30.73 -12.57 12.77
N LEU A 250 -32.06 -12.55 12.76
CA LEU A 250 -32.91 -13.69 12.43
C LEU A 250 -33.97 -13.29 11.40
N GLU A 251 -33.99 -13.98 10.24
CA GLU A 251 -34.98 -13.81 9.17
C GLU A 251 -35.24 -12.33 8.80
N SER A 252 -34.16 -11.56 8.68
CA SER A 252 -34.16 -10.09 8.56
C SER A 252 -33.43 -9.60 7.30
N VAL A 253 -33.68 -8.35 6.90
CA VAL A 253 -33.01 -7.67 5.77
C VAL A 253 -32.29 -6.44 6.32
N VAL A 254 -30.96 -6.43 6.25
CA VAL A 254 -30.14 -5.44 6.96
C VAL A 254 -29.08 -4.82 6.04
N ASP A 255 -29.11 -3.49 5.97
CA ASP A 255 -28.02 -2.69 5.41
C ASP A 255 -27.18 -2.09 6.56
N ILE A 256 -25.86 -2.20 6.51
CA ILE A 256 -24.91 -1.58 7.43
C ILE A 256 -23.98 -0.66 6.65
N CYS A 257 -23.96 0.63 6.99
CA CYS A 257 -23.21 1.66 6.25
C CYS A 257 -22.75 2.85 7.08
N GLY A 258 -22.06 3.79 6.43
CA GLY A 258 -21.45 4.96 7.06
C GLY A 258 -20.32 4.62 8.04
N ASP A 259 -20.00 5.54 8.94
CA ASP A 259 -18.90 5.41 9.93
C ASP A 259 -19.22 4.39 11.05
N THR A 260 -19.89 3.28 10.71
CA THR A 260 -20.34 2.23 11.61
C THR A 260 -19.17 1.35 12.07
N ILE A 261 -19.05 1.18 13.38
CA ILE A 261 -18.00 0.41 14.06
C ILE A 261 -18.64 -0.71 14.86
N ILE A 262 -18.29 -1.96 14.56
CA ILE A 262 -18.69 -3.17 15.26
C ILE A 262 -17.41 -3.80 15.84
N SER A 263 -17.05 -3.45 17.08
CA SER A 263 -15.69 -3.70 17.56
C SER A 263 -15.55 -4.23 18.99
N GLY A 264 -14.63 -5.18 19.19
CA GLY A 264 -14.31 -5.71 20.52
C GLY A 264 -15.45 -6.47 21.20
N ASN A 265 -16.48 -6.88 20.45
CA ASN A 265 -17.60 -7.65 21.01
C ASN A 265 -17.16 -9.11 21.25
N THR A 266 -17.71 -9.74 22.28
CA THR A 266 -17.31 -11.10 22.69
C THR A 266 -18.48 -12.09 22.79
N ILE A 267 -18.14 -13.37 22.71
CA ILE A 267 -19.01 -14.47 23.13
C ILE A 267 -18.27 -15.21 24.24
N ASP A 268 -18.83 -15.20 25.45
CA ASP A 268 -18.19 -15.69 26.67
C ASP A 268 -18.83 -17.01 27.13
N GLY A 269 -18.02 -18.09 27.23
CA GLY A 269 -18.34 -19.25 28.07
C GLY A 269 -19.37 -20.26 27.53
N TYR A 270 -19.67 -20.24 26.23
CA TYR A 270 -20.64 -21.15 25.62
C TYR A 270 -20.09 -22.58 25.46
N ASP A 271 -20.91 -23.57 25.84
CA ASP A 271 -20.58 -25.02 25.82
C ASP A 271 -21.24 -25.76 24.61
N GLY A 272 -21.86 -25.01 23.69
CA GLY A 272 -22.48 -25.48 22.43
C GLY A 272 -21.74 -25.01 21.16
N ASN A 273 -22.46 -24.79 20.04
CA ASN A 273 -21.93 -24.09 18.85
C ASN A 273 -22.20 -22.57 18.98
N PRO A 274 -21.20 -21.72 19.28
CA PRO A 274 -21.37 -20.27 19.19
C PRO A 274 -21.26 -19.79 17.74
N SER A 275 -22.05 -18.78 17.37
CA SER A 275 -21.98 -18.12 16.05
C SER A 275 -21.13 -16.84 16.11
N GLY A 276 -21.47 -15.77 15.38
CA GLY A 276 -20.57 -14.66 15.07
C GLY A 276 -20.34 -13.63 16.19
N ALA A 277 -19.10 -13.36 16.60
CA ALA A 277 -18.86 -12.39 17.68
C ALA A 277 -19.19 -10.94 17.29
N GLY A 278 -18.80 -10.49 16.09
CA GLY A 278 -19.19 -9.17 15.57
C GLY A 278 -20.64 -9.15 15.10
N ILE A 279 -20.91 -9.86 14.01
CA ILE A 279 -22.25 -10.05 13.42
C ILE A 279 -22.56 -11.54 13.33
N ASP A 280 -23.74 -11.91 13.77
CA ASP A 280 -24.32 -13.24 13.67
C ASP A 280 -25.59 -13.18 12.82
N SER A 281 -25.53 -13.67 11.58
CA SER A 281 -26.59 -13.57 10.59
C SER A 281 -27.23 -14.94 10.30
N HIS A 282 -28.42 -15.15 10.81
CA HIS A 282 -29.20 -16.36 10.55
C HIS A 282 -30.36 -16.09 9.59
N ARG A 283 -30.41 -16.84 8.48
CA ARG A 283 -31.54 -16.80 7.51
C ARG A 283 -31.84 -15.39 6.97
N SER A 284 -30.84 -14.51 6.98
CA SER A 284 -31.00 -13.07 6.75
C SER A 284 -30.24 -12.63 5.51
N TYR A 285 -30.62 -11.48 4.96
CA TYR A 285 -29.88 -10.78 3.91
C TYR A 285 -29.11 -9.63 4.54
N LEU A 286 -27.81 -9.55 4.25
CA LEU A 286 -26.90 -8.61 4.89
C LEU A 286 -26.04 -7.89 3.84
N LYS A 287 -26.11 -6.55 3.85
CA LYS A 287 -25.22 -5.67 3.09
C LYS A 287 -24.33 -4.89 4.04
N ILE A 288 -23.05 -4.77 3.70
CA ILE A 288 -22.07 -4.02 4.50
C ILE A 288 -21.27 -3.15 3.53
N TYR A 289 -21.30 -1.83 3.72
CA TYR A 289 -20.66 -0.89 2.81
C TYR A 289 -20.28 0.45 3.47
N GLU A 290 -19.72 1.39 2.71
CA GLU A 290 -19.43 2.79 3.09
C GLU A 290 -18.68 2.95 4.44
N ASN A 291 -17.36 2.72 4.51
CA ASN A 291 -16.52 2.93 5.70
C ASN A 291 -16.87 2.09 6.96
N THR A 292 -17.64 1.01 6.80
CA THR A 292 -17.98 0.12 7.94
C THR A 292 -16.76 -0.68 8.41
N LYS A 293 -16.57 -0.77 9.74
CA LYS A 293 -15.44 -1.47 10.40
C LYS A 293 -15.91 -2.56 11.35
N ILE A 294 -15.50 -3.80 11.12
CA ILE A 294 -15.82 -4.99 11.95
C ILE A 294 -14.52 -5.55 12.51
N THR A 295 -14.15 -5.15 13.74
CA THR A 295 -12.77 -5.33 14.22
C THR A 295 -12.63 -5.90 15.62
N ASN A 296 -11.59 -6.70 15.87
CA ASN A 296 -11.23 -7.22 17.20
C ASN A 296 -12.33 -8.03 17.93
N ASN A 297 -13.36 -8.50 17.22
CA ASN A 297 -14.43 -9.30 17.82
C ASN A 297 -13.93 -10.72 18.10
N THR A 298 -14.25 -11.29 19.27
CA THR A 298 -13.57 -12.49 19.81
C THR A 298 -14.53 -13.51 20.41
N ILE A 299 -14.43 -14.77 19.98
CA ILE A 299 -15.16 -15.89 20.59
C ILE A 299 -14.26 -16.61 21.61
N THR A 300 -14.67 -16.64 22.89
CA THR A 300 -13.91 -17.28 23.98
C THR A 300 -14.57 -18.57 24.44
N TYR A 301 -13.96 -19.71 24.12
CA TYR A 301 -14.55 -21.05 24.30
C TYR A 301 -14.28 -21.68 25.67
N GLY A 302 -15.30 -22.33 26.24
CA GLY A 302 -15.22 -23.07 27.52
C GLY A 302 -14.51 -24.44 27.46
N GLY A 303 -13.87 -24.79 26.34
CA GLY A 303 -13.09 -26.03 26.18
C GLY A 303 -13.81 -27.23 25.55
N LYS A 304 -14.98 -27.04 24.91
CA LYS A 304 -15.70 -28.10 24.17
C LYS A 304 -16.25 -27.69 22.79
N ALA A 305 -15.62 -26.74 22.10
CA ALA A 305 -16.03 -26.31 20.76
C ALA A 305 -16.21 -27.52 19.80
N GLN A 306 -17.34 -27.58 19.06
CA GLN A 306 -17.62 -28.65 18.09
C GLN A 306 -18.18 -28.18 16.73
N GLY A 307 -18.24 -26.87 16.45
CA GLY A 307 -18.84 -26.43 15.18
C GLY A 307 -18.63 -24.98 14.79
N SER A 308 -19.32 -24.66 13.69
CA SER A 308 -19.26 -23.44 12.88
C SER A 308 -19.37 -22.16 13.68
N ALA A 309 -18.41 -21.25 13.50
CA ALA A 309 -18.33 -19.95 14.14
C ALA A 309 -17.58 -18.98 13.21
N GLY A 310 -17.71 -17.67 13.41
CA GLY A 310 -16.93 -16.66 12.69
C GLY A 310 -16.59 -15.46 13.59
N GLY A 311 -15.38 -14.91 13.50
CA GLY A 311 -14.96 -13.87 14.45
C GLY A 311 -15.64 -12.53 14.16
N GLY A 312 -15.45 -12.01 12.95
CA GLY A 312 -16.11 -10.78 12.50
C GLY A 312 -17.56 -11.03 12.11
N ILE A 313 -17.80 -11.91 11.14
CA ILE A 313 -19.11 -12.22 10.58
C ILE A 313 -19.34 -13.73 10.58
N PHE A 314 -20.48 -14.16 11.08
CA PHE A 314 -21.09 -15.47 10.76
C PHE A 314 -22.34 -15.22 9.91
N SER A 315 -22.54 -16.00 8.85
CA SER A 315 -23.76 -15.99 8.06
C SER A 315 -24.21 -17.41 7.71
N ASP A 316 -25.49 -17.73 7.88
CA ASP A 316 -26.11 -18.93 7.33
C ASP A 316 -27.32 -18.66 6.43
N PHE A 317 -27.50 -19.57 5.47
CA PHE A 317 -28.57 -19.49 4.48
C PHE A 317 -29.48 -20.72 4.61
N PHE A 318 -30.62 -20.54 5.27
CA PHE A 318 -31.78 -21.43 5.19
C PHE A 318 -33.03 -20.58 4.97
N GLN A 319 -33.91 -20.90 4.01
CA GLN A 319 -35.35 -21.08 4.27
C GLN A 319 -36.23 -21.34 3.02
N SER A 320 -37.50 -21.60 3.34
CA SER A 320 -38.66 -21.92 2.50
C SER A 320 -39.01 -20.92 1.40
N GLU A 321 -39.48 -21.48 0.27
CA GLU A 321 -40.30 -20.87 -0.81
C GLU A 321 -40.40 -19.33 -0.86
N GLY A 322 -39.32 -18.68 -1.27
CA GLY A 322 -39.32 -17.27 -1.64
C GLY A 322 -37.89 -16.70 -1.66
N THR A 323 -37.51 -16.02 -2.74
CA THR A 323 -36.26 -15.24 -2.81
C THR A 323 -36.24 -14.27 -1.62
N ILE A 324 -35.23 -14.23 -0.74
CA ILE A 324 -33.84 -13.76 -0.94
C ILE A 324 -32.96 -14.30 0.20
N PRO A 325 -31.77 -14.87 -0.11
CA PRO A 325 -30.63 -14.76 0.82
C PRO A 325 -29.29 -14.50 0.10
N GLY A 326 -28.41 -13.78 0.78
CA GLY A 326 -27.10 -13.37 0.27
C GLY A 326 -26.37 -12.51 1.30
N LEU A 327 -25.04 -12.48 1.18
CA LEU A 327 -24.16 -11.56 1.88
C LEU A 327 -23.46 -10.73 0.79
N GLU A 328 -23.47 -9.41 0.93
CA GLU A 328 -22.79 -8.49 0.00
C GLU A 328 -21.92 -7.54 0.83
N ILE A 329 -20.62 -7.48 0.54
CA ILE A 329 -19.65 -6.63 1.25
C ILE A 329 -18.89 -5.80 0.22
N PHE A 330 -19.02 -4.47 0.26
CA PHE A 330 -18.45 -3.63 -0.79
C PHE A 330 -18.16 -2.19 -0.39
N ASP A 331 -17.34 -1.49 -1.18
CA ASP A 331 -17.04 -0.05 -1.06
C ASP A 331 -16.59 0.43 0.34
N SER A 332 -15.29 0.33 0.60
CA SER A 332 -14.58 0.76 1.82
C SER A 332 -15.02 0.02 3.10
N VAL A 333 -14.82 -1.30 3.14
CA VAL A 333 -15.11 -2.12 4.36
C VAL A 333 -13.83 -2.72 4.96
N GLU A 334 -13.68 -2.61 6.27
CA GLU A 334 -12.57 -3.21 7.03
C GLU A 334 -13.06 -4.34 7.94
N ILE A 335 -12.53 -5.55 7.78
CA ILE A 335 -12.79 -6.70 8.65
C ILE A 335 -11.45 -7.16 9.22
N SER A 336 -11.08 -6.70 10.42
CA SER A 336 -9.72 -6.84 10.92
C SER A 336 -9.54 -7.29 12.37
N GLY A 337 -8.52 -8.12 12.62
CA GLY A 337 -8.13 -8.53 13.98
C GLY A 337 -9.14 -9.41 14.72
N ASN A 338 -10.15 -9.95 14.05
CA ASN A 338 -11.18 -10.78 14.68
C ASN A 338 -10.67 -12.21 14.95
N ASN A 339 -11.23 -12.89 15.97
CA ASN A 339 -10.77 -14.21 16.42
C ASN A 339 -11.93 -15.20 16.71
N ALA A 340 -11.86 -16.40 16.13
CA ALA A 340 -12.83 -17.48 16.31
C ALA A 340 -12.19 -18.88 16.13
N VAL A 341 -12.93 -19.98 16.29
CA VAL A 341 -12.41 -21.34 16.02
C VAL A 341 -12.42 -21.71 14.53
N MET A 342 -13.30 -21.08 13.76
CA MET A 342 -13.38 -21.17 12.29
C MET A 342 -13.64 -19.75 11.76
N GLY A 343 -13.38 -19.46 10.49
CA GLY A 343 -13.79 -18.20 9.84
C GLY A 343 -13.40 -16.93 10.61
N GLY A 344 -12.10 -16.70 10.84
CA GLY A 344 -11.63 -15.63 11.74
C GLY A 344 -12.23 -14.27 11.39
N GLY A 345 -12.18 -13.86 10.13
CA GLY A 345 -12.90 -12.70 9.61
C GLY A 345 -14.36 -13.03 9.31
N ILE A 346 -14.59 -13.92 8.34
CA ILE A 346 -15.91 -14.27 7.80
C ILE A 346 -16.11 -15.78 7.80
N PHE A 347 -17.28 -16.24 8.26
CA PHE A 347 -17.77 -17.60 8.12
C PHE A 347 -19.10 -17.63 7.37
N VAL A 348 -19.18 -18.35 6.26
CA VAL A 348 -20.41 -18.55 5.49
C VAL A 348 -20.82 -20.03 5.47
N ASN A 349 -21.96 -20.31 6.08
CA ASN A 349 -22.55 -21.64 6.17
C ASN A 349 -23.53 -21.92 5.02
N HIS A 350 -23.48 -23.13 4.46
CA HIS A 350 -24.38 -23.56 3.39
C HIS A 350 -24.68 -25.06 3.46
N ASN A 351 -25.94 -25.42 3.23
CA ASN A 351 -26.38 -26.81 3.17
C ASN A 351 -26.56 -27.24 1.71
N ALA A 352 -25.83 -28.27 1.28
CA ALA A 352 -25.68 -28.68 -0.12
C ALA A 352 -26.94 -29.26 -0.81
N THR A 353 -28.12 -29.16 -0.17
CA THR A 353 -29.43 -29.51 -0.76
C THR A 353 -30.20 -28.30 -1.29
N GLU A 354 -29.78 -27.09 -0.93
CA GLU A 354 -30.50 -25.85 -1.23
C GLU A 354 -29.96 -25.16 -2.51
N PRO A 355 -30.68 -24.16 -3.06
CA PRO A 355 -30.19 -23.39 -4.20
C PRO A 355 -28.81 -22.77 -3.95
N ILE A 356 -28.01 -22.66 -5.01
CA ILE A 356 -26.72 -21.97 -4.95
C ILE A 356 -26.98 -20.48 -4.74
N TYR A 357 -26.67 -20.01 -3.54
CA TYR A 357 -26.56 -18.59 -3.22
C TYR A 357 -25.10 -18.17 -3.35
N VAL A 358 -24.90 -17.00 -3.93
CA VAL A 358 -23.58 -16.41 -4.14
C VAL A 358 -23.36 -15.39 -3.03
N PHE A 359 -22.20 -15.48 -2.39
CA PHE A 359 -21.65 -14.45 -1.53
C PHE A 359 -20.73 -13.57 -2.39
N ASP A 360 -20.96 -12.26 -2.43
CA ASP A 360 -20.18 -11.32 -3.24
C ASP A 360 -19.38 -10.37 -2.32
N ILE A 361 -18.08 -10.24 -2.58
CA ILE A 361 -17.21 -9.21 -1.99
C ILE A 361 -16.64 -8.37 -3.13
N PHE A 362 -16.81 -7.05 -3.14
CA PHE A 362 -16.26 -6.23 -4.22
C PHE A 362 -15.98 -4.77 -3.90
N GLY A 363 -15.08 -4.14 -4.64
CA GLY A 363 -14.57 -2.80 -4.32
C GLY A 363 -13.60 -2.82 -3.14
N ASP A 364 -13.20 -1.64 -2.68
CA ASP A 364 -12.24 -1.41 -1.58
C ASP A 364 -12.63 -2.18 -0.29
N VAL A 365 -12.14 -3.41 -0.14
CA VAL A 365 -12.45 -4.27 1.01
C VAL A 365 -11.18 -4.91 1.54
N ASN A 366 -10.90 -4.67 2.82
CA ASN A 366 -9.69 -5.14 3.51
C ASN A 366 -10.05 -6.14 4.60
N ILE A 367 -9.71 -7.42 4.39
CA ILE A 367 -9.88 -8.51 5.34
C ILE A 367 -8.51 -8.89 5.87
N SER A 368 -8.16 -8.44 7.08
CA SER A 368 -6.77 -8.57 7.56
C SER A 368 -6.55 -8.89 9.03
N ASN A 369 -5.43 -9.54 9.33
CA ASN A 369 -5.01 -9.86 10.71
C ASN A 369 -6.01 -10.75 11.49
N ASN A 370 -6.98 -11.38 10.81
CA ASN A 370 -7.98 -12.23 11.47
C ASN A 370 -7.40 -13.62 11.76
N THR A 371 -7.83 -14.22 12.86
CA THR A 371 -7.32 -15.52 13.34
C THR A 371 -8.45 -16.55 13.49
N ALA A 372 -8.22 -17.75 12.97
CA ALA A 372 -8.99 -18.94 13.30
C ALA A 372 -8.14 -19.88 14.17
N GLU A 373 -8.46 -20.02 15.45
CA GLU A 373 -7.76 -20.91 16.39
C GLU A 373 -8.51 -22.24 16.59
N ILE A 374 -8.04 -23.30 15.92
CA ILE A 374 -8.65 -24.63 16.00
C ILE A 374 -8.23 -25.34 17.29
N VAL A 375 -9.11 -25.27 18.29
CA VAL A 375 -8.92 -25.91 19.62
C VAL A 375 -9.31 -27.40 19.65
N THR A 376 -10.08 -27.90 18.69
CA THR A 376 -10.50 -29.31 18.58
C THR A 376 -10.59 -29.76 17.11
N PRO A 377 -10.30 -31.04 16.77
CA PRO A 377 -10.49 -31.54 15.41
C PRO A 377 -11.97 -31.72 15.05
N ILE A 378 -12.48 -30.90 14.13
CA ILE A 378 -13.88 -30.87 13.71
C ILE A 378 -14.15 -31.87 12.57
N TYR A 379 -15.39 -32.38 12.49
CA TYR A 379 -15.90 -33.14 11.34
C TYR A 379 -16.50 -32.18 10.32
N ILE A 380 -15.98 -32.19 9.08
CA ILE A 380 -16.63 -31.45 8.01
C ILE A 380 -17.72 -32.32 7.38
N SER A 381 -18.91 -31.76 7.21
CA SER A 381 -20.07 -32.43 6.61
C SER A 381 -19.69 -33.12 5.30
N GLY A 382 -20.18 -34.35 5.10
CA GLY A 382 -19.89 -35.15 3.90
C GLY A 382 -18.53 -35.88 3.89
N THR A 383 -17.66 -35.70 4.89
CA THR A 383 -16.36 -36.40 4.96
C THR A 383 -16.29 -37.41 6.12
N THR A 384 -15.64 -38.56 5.87
CA THR A 384 -15.36 -39.58 6.91
C THR A 384 -14.04 -39.32 7.66
N THR A 385 -13.26 -38.35 7.21
CA THR A 385 -12.00 -37.92 7.80
C THR A 385 -12.19 -36.62 8.57
N LYS A 386 -11.61 -36.55 9.78
CA LYS A 386 -11.47 -35.27 10.49
C LYS A 386 -10.58 -34.35 9.65
N LYS A 387 -10.93 -33.06 9.56
CA LYS A 387 -10.10 -32.03 8.90
C LYS A 387 -10.17 -30.77 9.76
N SER A 388 -9.00 -30.24 10.12
CA SER A 388 -8.88 -28.97 10.83
C SER A 388 -8.95 -27.83 9.80
N ALA A 389 -10.15 -27.36 9.45
CA ALA A 389 -10.33 -26.26 8.51
C ALA A 389 -10.58 -24.94 9.25
N GLY A 390 -9.87 -23.89 8.86
CA GLY A 390 -9.78 -22.66 9.66
C GLY A 390 -9.48 -21.43 8.82
N GLY A 391 -10.30 -21.18 7.79
CA GLY A 391 -10.31 -19.95 6.99
C GLY A 391 -10.06 -18.72 7.86
N GLY A 392 -8.83 -18.21 7.88
CA GLY A 392 -8.42 -17.16 8.82
C GLY A 392 -9.09 -15.84 8.44
N GLY A 393 -9.02 -15.45 7.17
CA GLY A 393 -9.80 -14.36 6.60
C GLY A 393 -11.23 -14.81 6.32
N ILE A 394 -11.40 -15.78 5.41
CA ILE A 394 -12.70 -16.26 4.93
C ILE A 394 -12.77 -17.79 5.05
N PHE A 395 -13.85 -18.29 5.66
CA PHE A 395 -14.29 -19.68 5.56
C PHE A 395 -15.65 -19.71 4.84
N THR A 396 -15.80 -20.49 3.78
CA THR A 396 -17.10 -20.67 3.11
C THR A 396 -17.40 -22.11 2.67
N PHE A 397 -18.66 -22.53 2.89
CA PHE A 397 -19.26 -23.67 2.18
C PHE A 397 -20.08 -23.24 0.94
N ALA A 398 -20.51 -21.98 0.88
CA ALA A 398 -21.23 -21.39 -0.25
C ALA A 398 -20.26 -20.99 -1.38
N PRO A 399 -20.74 -20.90 -2.63
CA PRO A 399 -19.98 -20.24 -3.67
C PRO A 399 -19.76 -18.74 -3.40
N VAL A 400 -18.59 -18.23 -3.79
CA VAL A 400 -18.15 -16.85 -3.52
C VAL A 400 -17.56 -16.20 -4.77
N ASN A 401 -17.92 -14.96 -5.05
CA ASN A 401 -17.15 -14.10 -5.94
C ASN A 401 -16.42 -13.03 -5.12
N ILE A 402 -15.19 -12.72 -5.52
CA ILE A 402 -14.39 -11.65 -4.93
C ILE A 402 -13.80 -10.84 -6.08
N SER A 403 -14.09 -9.54 -6.18
CA SER A 403 -13.55 -8.74 -7.29
C SER A 403 -13.49 -7.23 -7.10
N ASN A 404 -12.62 -6.54 -7.84
CA ASN A 404 -12.35 -5.10 -7.78
C ASN A 404 -11.73 -4.70 -6.42
N ASP A 405 -10.42 -4.43 -6.36
CA ASP A 405 -9.76 -3.81 -5.20
C ASP A 405 -9.93 -4.53 -3.83
N VAL A 406 -10.00 -5.87 -3.82
CA VAL A 406 -10.13 -6.64 -2.55
C VAL A 406 -8.77 -7.14 -2.06
N LEU A 407 -8.44 -6.83 -0.79
CA LEU A 407 -7.20 -7.20 -0.12
C LEU A 407 -7.44 -8.15 1.07
N ILE A 408 -6.88 -9.36 0.99
CA ILE A 408 -6.96 -10.40 2.03
C ILE A 408 -5.57 -10.69 2.56
N GLN A 409 -5.18 -10.10 3.69
CA GLN A 409 -3.78 -10.10 4.13
C GLN A 409 -3.53 -10.42 5.60
N ASN A 410 -2.38 -11.02 5.92
CA ASN A 410 -1.94 -11.29 7.30
C ASN A 410 -2.93 -12.14 8.14
N ASN A 411 -3.85 -12.86 7.51
CA ASN A 411 -4.82 -13.71 8.21
C ASN A 411 -4.20 -15.09 8.53
N LYS A 412 -4.70 -15.74 9.59
CA LYS A 412 -4.01 -16.88 10.20
C LYS A 412 -4.94 -18.02 10.60
N ALA A 413 -4.58 -19.23 10.20
CA ALA A 413 -5.18 -20.48 10.66
C ALA A 413 -4.23 -21.22 11.63
N VAL A 414 -4.57 -21.29 12.91
CA VAL A 414 -3.73 -21.87 14.00
C VAL A 414 -4.31 -23.18 14.49
N ASP A 415 -3.47 -24.21 14.67
CA ASP A 415 -3.86 -25.48 15.30
C ASP A 415 -3.27 -25.53 16.70
N SER A 416 -4.11 -25.32 17.72
CA SER A 416 -3.74 -25.52 19.13
C SER A 416 -4.16 -26.89 19.65
N SER A 417 -4.83 -27.70 18.82
CA SER A 417 -5.44 -28.99 19.17
C SER A 417 -4.47 -30.19 19.14
N SER A 418 -3.19 -30.00 18.82
CA SER A 418 -2.17 -31.05 18.62
C SER A 418 -2.52 -32.08 17.52
N SER A 419 -3.39 -31.69 16.58
CA SER A 419 -3.89 -32.55 15.52
C SER A 419 -2.84 -32.76 14.41
N PRO A 420 -2.59 -33.99 13.95
CA PRO A 420 -1.64 -34.27 12.87
C PRO A 420 -2.16 -33.91 11.48
N ILE A 421 -3.32 -33.24 11.38
CA ILE A 421 -4.05 -33.04 10.12
C ILE A 421 -3.80 -31.64 9.53
N GLY A 422 -3.30 -30.70 10.34
CA GLY A 422 -2.93 -29.34 9.93
C GLY A 422 -4.12 -28.43 9.67
N THR A 423 -3.99 -27.15 10.00
CA THR A 423 -4.93 -26.10 9.59
C THR A 423 -4.90 -25.87 8.09
N VAL A 424 -6.05 -25.46 7.52
CA VAL A 424 -6.15 -25.07 6.11
C VAL A 424 -6.88 -23.75 5.88
N GLY A 425 -6.35 -22.96 4.93
CA GLY A 425 -6.91 -21.67 4.50
C GLY A 425 -6.52 -20.52 5.42
N GLY A 426 -5.33 -19.94 5.28
CA GLY A 426 -4.94 -18.77 6.08
C GLY A 426 -5.74 -17.53 5.65
N GLY A 427 -5.69 -17.19 4.36
CA GLY A 427 -6.56 -16.20 3.74
C GLY A 427 -7.96 -16.77 3.51
N ILE A 428 -8.09 -17.72 2.58
CA ILE A 428 -9.38 -18.28 2.16
C ILE A 428 -9.41 -19.81 2.34
N TYR A 429 -10.48 -20.31 2.97
CA TYR A 429 -10.92 -21.70 2.90
C TYR A 429 -12.27 -21.81 2.18
N SER A 430 -12.35 -22.58 1.09
CA SER A 430 -13.61 -22.80 0.36
C SER A 430 -13.90 -24.28 0.06
N GLN A 431 -15.11 -24.73 0.38
CA GLN A 431 -15.66 -25.98 -0.17
C GLN A 431 -16.58 -25.77 -1.37
N GLY A 432 -17.12 -24.55 -1.52
CA GLY A 432 -17.92 -24.15 -2.67
C GLY A 432 -17.05 -23.91 -3.92
N SER A 433 -17.69 -23.39 -4.96
CA SER A 433 -16.96 -22.82 -6.10
C SER A 433 -16.56 -21.37 -5.80
N ALA A 434 -15.43 -20.89 -6.30
CA ALA A 434 -15.03 -19.50 -6.12
C ALA A 434 -14.51 -18.87 -7.42
N VAL A 435 -14.78 -17.57 -7.59
CA VAL A 435 -14.22 -16.75 -8.66
C VAL A 435 -13.56 -15.53 -8.02
N LEU A 436 -12.26 -15.35 -8.26
CA LEU A 436 -11.52 -14.16 -7.91
C LEU A 436 -11.13 -13.45 -9.21
N SER A 437 -11.47 -12.17 -9.33
CA SER A 437 -11.01 -11.38 -10.48
C SER A 437 -10.96 -9.88 -10.28
N ASP A 438 -10.33 -9.18 -11.21
CA ASP A 438 -10.28 -7.72 -11.27
C ASP A 438 -9.58 -7.15 -10.02
N ASP A 439 -8.26 -7.20 -9.96
CA ASP A 439 -7.44 -6.56 -8.89
C ASP A 439 -7.70 -7.12 -7.47
N VAL A 440 -7.53 -8.43 -7.28
CA VAL A 440 -7.63 -9.11 -5.97
C VAL A 440 -6.25 -9.54 -5.46
N GLN A 441 -5.95 -9.24 -4.19
CA GLN A 441 -4.65 -9.52 -3.58
C GLN A 441 -4.77 -10.39 -2.31
N ILE A 442 -3.98 -11.46 -2.23
CA ILE A 442 -3.94 -12.41 -1.10
C ILE A 442 -2.51 -12.50 -0.58
N LEU A 443 -2.22 -11.74 0.49
CA LEU A 443 -0.85 -11.43 0.91
C LEU A 443 -0.51 -11.92 2.33
N GLU A 444 0.68 -12.48 2.54
CA GLU A 444 1.26 -12.70 3.89
C GLU A 444 0.42 -13.59 4.84
N ASN A 445 -0.55 -14.35 4.33
CA ASN A 445 -1.41 -15.19 5.15
C ASN A 445 -0.68 -16.47 5.60
N GLN A 446 -1.13 -17.07 6.71
CA GLN A 446 -0.43 -18.15 7.40
C GLN A 446 -1.35 -19.34 7.74
N ALA A 447 -0.94 -20.56 7.39
CA ALA A 447 -1.64 -21.80 7.76
C ALA A 447 -0.69 -23.00 7.86
N SER A 448 -1.24 -24.21 8.07
CA SER A 448 -0.47 -25.44 7.88
C SER A 448 -0.48 -25.87 6.40
N ASN A 449 -1.61 -25.74 5.69
CA ASN A 449 -1.66 -25.91 4.23
C ASN A 449 -2.60 -24.88 3.59
N GLY A 450 -2.34 -24.46 2.35
CA GLY A 450 -3.15 -23.44 1.66
C GLY A 450 -3.15 -22.13 2.44
N ALA A 451 -1.97 -21.54 2.64
CA ALA A 451 -1.84 -20.36 3.49
C ALA A 451 -2.52 -19.14 2.87
N GLY A 452 -2.36 -18.90 1.57
CA GLY A 452 -3.22 -18.00 0.80
C GLY A 452 -4.62 -18.60 0.63
N ILE A 453 -4.75 -19.65 -0.18
CA ILE A 453 -6.02 -20.31 -0.52
C ILE A 453 -5.96 -21.82 -0.25
N ALA A 454 -7.00 -22.39 0.37
CA ALA A 454 -7.25 -23.82 0.41
C ALA A 454 -8.66 -24.15 -0.10
N PHE A 455 -8.80 -25.06 -1.06
CA PHE A 455 -10.12 -25.45 -1.55
C PHE A 455 -10.25 -26.90 -2.06
N PHE A 456 -11.52 -27.35 -2.15
CA PHE A 456 -11.90 -28.67 -2.68
C PHE A 456 -12.99 -28.62 -3.76
N GLY A 457 -13.60 -27.45 -4.03
CA GLY A 457 -14.58 -27.24 -5.09
C GLY A 457 -13.95 -26.88 -6.45
N SER A 458 -14.53 -25.90 -7.16
CA SER A 458 -13.95 -25.34 -8.39
C SER A 458 -13.54 -23.88 -8.17
N PHE A 459 -12.29 -23.51 -8.44
CA PHE A 459 -11.76 -22.20 -8.14
C PHE A 459 -11.14 -21.59 -9.40
N LEU A 460 -11.52 -20.35 -9.72
CA LEU A 460 -11.03 -19.57 -10.86
C LEU A 460 -10.38 -18.28 -10.36
N LEU A 461 -9.12 -18.04 -10.73
CA LEU A 461 -8.42 -16.76 -10.59
C LEU A 461 -8.23 -16.20 -12.01
N LYS A 462 -8.62 -14.95 -12.25
CA LYS A 462 -8.46 -14.29 -13.55
C LYS A 462 -8.38 -12.77 -13.42
N ASP A 463 -7.82 -12.10 -14.40
CA ASP A 463 -7.85 -10.64 -14.57
C ASP A 463 -7.22 -9.91 -13.36
N ASN A 464 -5.89 -9.88 -13.26
CA ASN A 464 -5.12 -9.22 -12.20
C ASN A 464 -5.34 -9.81 -10.78
N VAL A 465 -5.04 -11.10 -10.56
CA VAL A 465 -5.05 -11.69 -9.21
C VAL A 465 -3.63 -11.99 -8.72
N LEU A 466 -3.30 -11.51 -7.52
CA LEU A 466 -2.01 -11.72 -6.86
C LEU A 466 -2.15 -12.59 -5.62
N VAL A 467 -1.41 -13.70 -5.54
CA VAL A 467 -1.28 -14.52 -4.32
C VAL A 467 0.19 -14.58 -3.94
N ALA A 468 0.60 -13.80 -2.93
CA ALA A 468 2.03 -13.63 -2.63
C ALA A 468 2.41 -13.55 -1.14
N GLY A 469 3.66 -13.90 -0.83
CA GLY A 469 4.23 -13.84 0.53
C GLY A 469 3.57 -14.79 1.55
N ASN A 470 2.65 -15.66 1.13
CA ASN A 470 1.93 -16.54 2.05
C ASN A 470 2.85 -17.67 2.56
N THR A 471 2.67 -18.08 3.81
CA THR A 471 3.58 -19.03 4.49
C THR A 471 2.83 -20.25 5.06
N ALA A 472 3.18 -21.46 4.60
CA ALA A 472 2.59 -22.71 5.06
C ALA A 472 3.58 -23.60 5.83
N LYS A 473 3.18 -24.07 7.02
CA LYS A 473 3.96 -25.05 7.82
C LYS A 473 3.97 -26.47 7.24
N SER A 474 3.35 -26.68 6.09
CA SER A 474 3.40 -27.92 5.34
C SER A 474 3.31 -27.64 3.85
N SER A 475 2.11 -27.48 3.26
CA SER A 475 1.99 -27.59 1.80
C SER A 475 1.06 -26.57 1.14
N GLY A 476 1.40 -26.13 -0.07
CA GLY A 476 0.60 -25.16 -0.84
C GLY A 476 0.58 -23.82 -0.14
N ALA A 477 1.70 -23.10 -0.08
CA ALA A 477 1.73 -21.84 0.65
C ALA A 477 0.88 -20.76 -0.06
N GLY A 478 1.00 -20.62 -1.38
CA GLY A 478 0.05 -19.85 -2.18
C GLY A 478 -1.32 -20.54 -2.20
N ILE A 479 -1.41 -21.71 -2.87
CA ILE A 479 -2.66 -22.42 -3.11
C ILE A 479 -2.53 -23.92 -2.78
N TYR A 480 -3.48 -24.46 -2.01
CA TYR A 480 -3.72 -25.89 -1.84
C TYR A 480 -5.04 -26.29 -2.53
N SER A 481 -4.96 -27.07 -3.60
CA SER A 481 -6.10 -27.54 -4.38
C SER A 481 -6.31 -29.05 -4.22
N GLY A 482 -7.51 -29.42 -3.78
CA GLY A 482 -8.05 -30.78 -3.90
C GLY A 482 -9.23 -30.86 -4.89
N GLY A 483 -9.37 -29.88 -5.79
CA GLY A 483 -10.53 -29.72 -6.68
C GLY A 483 -10.15 -29.27 -8.08
N LYS A 484 -11.03 -28.54 -8.78
CA LYS A 484 -10.70 -27.94 -10.09
C LYS A 484 -10.07 -26.56 -9.89
N LEU A 485 -8.87 -26.33 -10.42
CA LEU A 485 -8.24 -25.00 -10.46
C LEU A 485 -8.24 -24.45 -11.89
N THR A 486 -8.40 -23.15 -12.03
CA THR A 486 -8.09 -22.42 -13.26
C THR A 486 -7.43 -21.10 -12.88
N LEU A 487 -6.22 -20.88 -13.38
CA LEU A 487 -5.50 -19.60 -13.29
C LEU A 487 -5.43 -19.02 -14.70
N GLN A 488 -5.78 -17.74 -14.88
CA GLN A 488 -5.62 -17.09 -16.17
C GLN A 488 -5.52 -15.56 -16.12
N ASN A 489 -5.34 -14.92 -17.27
CA ASN A 489 -5.38 -13.48 -17.53
C ASN A 489 -4.65 -12.63 -16.48
N ASN A 490 -3.33 -12.50 -16.56
CA ASN A 490 -2.52 -11.72 -15.61
C ASN A 490 -2.71 -12.16 -14.14
N THR A 491 -2.61 -13.47 -13.88
CA THR A 491 -2.59 -14.03 -12.51
C THR A 491 -1.15 -14.27 -12.07
N THR A 492 -0.78 -13.85 -10.86
CA THR A 492 0.57 -14.02 -10.30
C THR A 492 0.54 -14.78 -8.97
N ILE A 493 1.34 -15.86 -8.88
CA ILE A 493 1.57 -16.64 -7.66
C ILE A 493 3.05 -16.51 -7.29
N ALA A 494 3.40 -15.63 -6.35
CA ALA A 494 4.79 -15.24 -6.13
C ALA A 494 5.27 -15.29 -4.67
N GLN A 495 6.55 -15.58 -4.42
CA GLN A 495 7.18 -15.44 -3.09
C GLN A 495 6.49 -16.23 -1.95
N ASN A 496 5.75 -17.30 -2.26
CA ASN A 496 5.08 -18.11 -1.25
C ASN A 496 6.02 -19.22 -0.74
N SER A 497 6.03 -19.47 0.57
CA SER A 497 7.00 -20.36 1.23
C SER A 497 6.33 -21.50 2.01
N ALA A 498 6.62 -22.74 1.63
CA ALA A 498 6.10 -23.96 2.24
C ALA A 498 7.22 -24.77 2.93
N GLU A 499 7.02 -25.19 4.18
CA GLU A 499 7.99 -26.05 4.88
C GLU A 499 8.13 -27.44 4.21
N ASN A 500 7.09 -27.99 3.56
CA ASN A 500 7.12 -29.31 2.93
C ASN A 500 7.08 -29.33 1.39
N SER A 501 6.03 -28.81 0.74
CA SER A 501 5.81 -29.06 -0.71
C SER A 501 4.83 -28.09 -1.35
N GLY A 502 5.08 -27.70 -2.60
CA GLY A 502 4.23 -26.73 -3.30
C GLY A 502 4.33 -25.36 -2.65
N GLY A 503 5.44 -24.64 -2.88
CA GLY A 503 5.58 -23.26 -2.41
C GLY A 503 4.45 -22.40 -2.99
N GLY A 504 4.36 -22.34 -4.32
CA GLY A 504 3.27 -21.69 -5.03
C GLY A 504 1.99 -22.52 -4.92
N LEU A 505 1.99 -23.72 -5.52
CA LEU A 505 0.80 -24.57 -5.66
C LEU A 505 1.05 -26.01 -5.17
N TYR A 506 0.11 -26.54 -4.39
CA TYR A 506 0.02 -27.96 -4.08
C TYR A 506 -1.30 -28.53 -4.60
N LEU A 507 -1.21 -29.44 -5.56
CA LEU A 507 -2.33 -30.04 -6.30
C LEU A 507 -2.45 -31.53 -5.93
N THR A 508 -3.61 -31.94 -5.41
CA THR A 508 -3.84 -33.36 -5.06
C THR A 508 -5.20 -33.88 -5.50
N ASN A 509 -5.20 -34.83 -6.45
CA ASN A 509 -6.40 -35.29 -7.16
C ASN A 509 -7.14 -34.12 -7.85
N SER A 510 -6.37 -33.13 -8.30
CA SER A 510 -6.86 -31.88 -8.88
C SER A 510 -6.88 -31.94 -10.41
N ASN A 511 -7.79 -31.18 -11.02
CA ASN A 511 -7.73 -30.84 -12.45
C ASN A 511 -7.43 -29.35 -12.56
N THR A 512 -6.23 -29.00 -13.01
CA THR A 512 -5.72 -27.63 -13.06
C THR A 512 -5.45 -27.21 -14.50
N LYS A 513 -6.01 -26.07 -14.90
CA LYS A 513 -5.57 -25.33 -16.10
C LYS A 513 -4.85 -24.05 -15.66
N ILE A 514 -3.76 -23.71 -16.34
CA ILE A 514 -3.02 -22.47 -16.20
C ILE A 514 -2.86 -21.90 -17.59
N SER A 515 -3.43 -20.71 -17.87
CA SER A 515 -3.27 -20.13 -19.21
C SER A 515 -3.42 -18.63 -19.33
N ASP A 516 -2.92 -18.06 -20.41
CA ASP A 516 -3.10 -16.65 -20.80
C ASP A 516 -2.48 -15.68 -19.78
N ASP A 517 -1.19 -15.35 -19.94
CA ASP A 517 -0.44 -14.42 -19.07
C ASP A 517 -0.45 -14.83 -17.57
N VAL A 518 0.19 -15.96 -17.22
CA VAL A 518 0.32 -16.39 -15.80
C VAL A 518 1.77 -16.46 -15.35
N LEU A 519 2.08 -15.84 -14.21
CA LEU A 519 3.40 -15.86 -13.56
C LEU A 519 3.37 -16.71 -12.29
N ILE A 520 4.30 -17.66 -12.16
CA ILE A 520 4.54 -18.42 -10.93
C ILE A 520 6.03 -18.26 -10.59
N SER A 521 6.36 -17.39 -9.64
CA SER A 521 7.75 -16.98 -9.41
C SER A 521 8.21 -16.99 -7.95
N GLU A 522 9.51 -17.24 -7.73
CA GLU A 522 10.17 -17.05 -6.42
C GLU A 522 9.54 -17.87 -5.27
N ASN A 523 8.77 -18.91 -5.58
CA ASN A 523 8.12 -19.73 -4.57
C ASN A 523 9.08 -20.82 -4.07
N THR A 524 9.03 -21.12 -2.76
CA THR A 524 10.00 -22.01 -2.09
C THR A 524 9.31 -23.19 -1.40
N ALA A 525 9.87 -24.40 -1.55
CA ALA A 525 9.48 -25.59 -0.80
C ALA A 525 10.69 -26.25 -0.11
N ALA A 526 10.76 -26.19 1.22
CA ALA A 526 12.01 -26.39 1.97
C ALA A 526 12.34 -27.83 2.43
N ASN A 527 11.50 -28.84 2.16
CA ASN A 527 11.73 -30.21 2.68
C ASN A 527 12.59 -31.05 1.73
N GLU A 528 13.75 -31.44 2.24
CA GLU A 528 14.80 -32.27 1.60
C GLU A 528 14.29 -33.54 0.87
N ASN A 529 13.15 -34.11 1.29
CA ASN A 529 12.66 -35.40 0.80
C ASN A 529 11.50 -35.27 -0.22
N ILE A 530 11.01 -34.05 -0.47
CA ILE A 530 9.87 -33.80 -1.35
C ILE A 530 10.23 -32.66 -2.33
N GLY A 531 9.33 -31.76 -2.71
CA GLY A 531 9.59 -30.86 -3.84
C GLY A 531 8.43 -29.97 -4.28
N GLY A 532 8.59 -29.38 -5.46
CA GLY A 532 7.63 -28.47 -6.10
C GLY A 532 7.74 -27.06 -5.52
N GLY A 533 8.72 -26.28 -5.98
CA GLY A 533 8.87 -24.88 -5.56
C GLY A 533 7.70 -24.06 -6.09
N GLY A 534 7.54 -24.05 -7.42
CA GLY A 534 6.39 -23.48 -8.10
C GLY A 534 5.14 -24.36 -7.91
N ILE A 535 5.18 -25.61 -8.37
CA ILE A 535 4.03 -26.53 -8.38
C ILE A 535 4.43 -27.92 -7.88
N TYR A 536 3.66 -28.47 -6.94
CA TYR A 536 3.65 -29.89 -6.61
C TYR A 536 2.35 -30.54 -7.08
N ALA A 537 2.42 -31.56 -7.93
CA ALA A 537 1.27 -32.25 -8.50
C ALA A 537 1.25 -33.75 -8.13
N ARG A 538 0.15 -34.20 -7.51
CA ARG A 538 -0.05 -35.60 -7.12
C ARG A 538 -1.41 -36.13 -7.56
N ASN A 539 -1.43 -37.26 -8.26
CA ASN A 539 -2.66 -37.88 -8.83
C ASN A 539 -3.52 -36.88 -9.64
N SER A 540 -2.91 -35.88 -10.28
CA SER A 540 -3.58 -34.69 -10.82
C SER A 540 -3.41 -34.56 -12.34
N THR A 541 -4.20 -33.71 -12.97
CA THR A 541 -3.99 -33.26 -14.35
C THR A 541 -3.63 -31.79 -14.36
N LEU A 542 -2.59 -31.42 -15.10
CA LEU A 542 -2.07 -30.05 -15.21
C LEU A 542 -1.93 -29.70 -16.70
N ASP A 543 -2.67 -28.70 -17.15
CA ASP A 543 -2.68 -28.18 -18.52
C ASP A 543 -2.14 -26.74 -18.49
N ILE A 544 -1.00 -26.51 -19.14
CA ILE A 544 -0.29 -25.23 -19.19
C ILE A 544 -0.15 -24.78 -20.65
N SER A 545 -0.73 -23.63 -20.98
CA SER A 545 -0.86 -23.09 -22.33
C SER A 545 -1.00 -21.56 -22.31
N GLY A 546 -0.51 -20.82 -23.30
CA GLY A 546 -0.74 -19.39 -23.48
C GLY A 546 0.11 -18.52 -22.55
N ASP A 547 1.37 -18.25 -22.95
CA ASP A 547 2.24 -17.25 -22.33
C ASP A 547 2.36 -17.39 -20.78
N VAL A 548 2.72 -18.61 -20.33
CA VAL A 548 2.90 -18.93 -18.91
C VAL A 548 4.38 -18.97 -18.55
N LEU A 549 4.78 -18.27 -17.47
CA LEU A 549 6.15 -18.20 -16.99
C LEU A 549 6.28 -18.77 -15.57
N ILE A 550 7.14 -19.79 -15.42
CA ILE A 550 7.53 -20.41 -14.15
C ILE A 550 8.99 -20.03 -13.89
N LEU A 551 9.22 -19.11 -12.96
CA LEU A 551 10.48 -18.36 -12.81
C LEU A 551 11.11 -18.47 -11.41
N ASN A 552 12.40 -18.79 -11.30
CA ASN A 552 13.18 -18.67 -10.05
C ASN A 552 12.56 -19.38 -8.82
N ASN A 553 11.81 -20.47 -9.03
CA ASN A 553 11.23 -21.24 -7.94
C ASN A 553 12.25 -22.27 -7.40
N VAL A 554 12.24 -22.49 -6.08
CA VAL A 554 13.28 -23.27 -5.38
C VAL A 554 12.66 -24.42 -4.58
N ALA A 555 13.19 -25.62 -4.73
CA ALA A 555 12.81 -26.76 -3.89
C ALA A 555 13.91 -27.82 -3.81
N ALA A 556 13.75 -28.82 -2.94
CA ALA A 556 14.65 -29.98 -2.94
C ALA A 556 14.60 -30.76 -4.27
N ASN A 557 13.42 -30.94 -4.86
CA ASN A 557 13.23 -31.56 -6.17
C ASN A 557 12.13 -30.83 -6.95
N GLY A 558 12.20 -30.74 -8.27
CA GLY A 558 11.15 -30.08 -9.06
C GLY A 558 11.05 -28.60 -8.70
N GLY A 559 12.10 -27.81 -8.96
CA GLY A 559 12.12 -26.38 -8.62
C GLY A 559 10.90 -25.66 -9.21
N GLY A 560 10.68 -25.84 -10.52
CA GLY A 560 9.46 -25.43 -11.21
C GLY A 560 8.27 -26.35 -10.87
N ILE A 561 8.31 -27.61 -11.33
CA ILE A 561 7.25 -28.61 -11.11
C ILE A 561 7.82 -29.90 -10.52
N PHE A 562 7.18 -30.42 -9.48
CA PHE A 562 7.30 -31.82 -9.06
C PHE A 562 6.00 -32.57 -9.40
N SER A 563 6.10 -33.70 -10.12
CA SER A 563 4.95 -34.52 -10.54
C SER A 563 5.05 -35.95 -10.01
N GLN A 564 3.95 -36.46 -9.44
CA GLN A 564 3.78 -37.86 -9.03
C GLN A 564 2.41 -38.40 -9.48
N ASN A 565 2.37 -39.52 -10.20
CA ASN A 565 1.14 -40.11 -10.75
C ASN A 565 0.24 -39.10 -11.48
N SER A 566 0.81 -38.09 -12.12
CA SER A 566 0.09 -36.94 -12.68
C SER A 566 0.44 -36.73 -14.15
N SER A 567 -0.50 -36.23 -14.94
CA SER A 567 -0.27 -35.89 -16.34
C SER A 567 -0.12 -34.37 -16.49
N VAL A 568 1.02 -33.95 -17.03
CA VAL A 568 1.32 -32.56 -17.37
C VAL A 568 1.26 -32.41 -18.89
N LEU A 569 0.48 -31.44 -19.38
CA LEU A 569 0.49 -31.01 -20.77
C LEU A 569 1.12 -29.62 -20.82
N LEU A 570 2.15 -29.46 -21.65
CA LEU A 570 2.82 -28.18 -21.91
C LEU A 570 2.63 -27.80 -23.37
N SER A 571 2.17 -26.58 -23.62
CA SER A 571 2.01 -26.04 -24.96
C SER A 571 2.10 -24.51 -24.95
N GLU A 572 1.96 -23.90 -26.12
CA GLU A 572 1.63 -22.47 -26.30
C GLU A 572 2.47 -21.49 -25.43
N ASN A 573 3.73 -21.27 -25.77
CA ASN A 573 4.62 -20.28 -25.12
C ASN A 573 4.85 -20.48 -23.60
N THR A 574 4.83 -21.72 -23.11
CA THR A 574 5.19 -22.02 -21.71
C THR A 574 6.70 -21.95 -21.50
N SER A 575 7.16 -21.20 -20.49
CA SER A 575 8.58 -21.01 -20.17
C SER A 575 8.92 -21.36 -18.72
N PHE A 576 10.00 -22.11 -18.52
CA PHE A 576 10.60 -22.45 -17.23
C PHE A 576 11.98 -21.80 -17.16
N ILE A 577 12.15 -20.79 -16.32
CA ILE A 577 13.39 -20.00 -16.26
C ILE A 577 13.96 -20.00 -14.84
N GLY A 578 15.26 -20.27 -14.68
CA GLY A 578 15.98 -20.07 -13.42
C GLY A 578 15.51 -20.93 -12.23
N ASN A 579 14.72 -21.98 -12.44
CA ASN A 579 14.19 -22.79 -11.34
C ASN A 579 15.25 -23.77 -10.79
N ILE A 580 15.30 -23.93 -9.47
CA ILE A 580 16.41 -24.60 -8.78
C ILE A 580 15.93 -25.80 -7.94
N ALA A 581 16.52 -26.97 -8.20
CA ALA A 581 16.53 -28.11 -7.28
C ALA A 581 17.80 -28.04 -6.41
N ASN A 582 17.69 -27.44 -5.21
CA ASN A 582 18.83 -26.91 -4.44
C ASN A 582 19.49 -27.89 -3.44
N GLU A 583 18.89 -29.05 -3.20
CA GLU A 583 19.43 -30.02 -2.24
C GLU A 583 20.54 -30.89 -2.83
N SER A 584 21.46 -31.41 -1.99
CA SER A 584 22.59 -32.23 -2.48
C SER A 584 22.18 -33.52 -3.20
N SER A 585 20.94 -33.97 -3.03
CA SER A 585 20.31 -35.06 -3.79
C SER A 585 19.10 -34.57 -4.60
N GLY A 586 19.14 -33.32 -5.05
CA GLY A 586 18.03 -32.62 -5.69
C GLY A 586 18.01 -32.75 -7.21
N PHE A 587 16.86 -33.14 -7.73
CA PHE A 587 16.67 -33.46 -9.14
C PHE A 587 15.56 -32.62 -9.79
N GLY A 588 15.66 -32.36 -11.10
CA GLY A 588 14.60 -31.69 -11.85
C GLY A 588 14.49 -30.20 -11.52
N GLY A 589 15.43 -29.37 -11.99
CA GLY A 589 15.39 -27.93 -11.72
C GLY A 589 14.12 -27.28 -12.28
N GLY A 590 13.84 -27.51 -13.57
CA GLY A 590 12.56 -27.19 -14.21
C GLY A 590 11.45 -28.16 -13.78
N ILE A 591 11.58 -29.45 -14.12
CA ILE A 591 10.56 -30.48 -13.85
C ILE A 591 11.19 -31.76 -13.29
N PHE A 592 10.65 -32.25 -12.17
CA PHE A 592 10.88 -33.60 -11.66
C PHE A 592 9.65 -34.49 -11.90
N MET A 593 9.81 -35.59 -12.63
CA MET A 593 8.78 -36.61 -12.80
C MET A 593 9.09 -37.86 -11.97
N MET A 594 8.17 -38.22 -11.08
CA MET A 594 8.15 -39.49 -10.38
C MET A 594 7.28 -40.52 -11.12
N ALA A 595 7.63 -41.80 -10.99
CA ALA A 595 6.93 -42.94 -11.59
C ALA A 595 5.40 -42.81 -11.61
N GLY A 596 4.81 -43.17 -12.76
CA GLY A 596 3.38 -43.01 -13.04
C GLY A 596 2.97 -41.61 -13.53
N SER A 597 3.92 -40.66 -13.62
CA SER A 597 3.67 -39.36 -14.25
C SER A 597 3.94 -39.37 -15.75
N THR A 598 3.31 -38.44 -16.46
CA THR A 598 3.63 -38.13 -17.86
C THR A 598 3.79 -36.63 -18.06
N VAL A 599 4.67 -36.23 -18.97
CA VAL A 599 4.69 -34.90 -19.59
C VAL A 599 4.45 -35.10 -21.08
N ASP A 600 3.46 -34.43 -21.65
CA ASP A 600 3.22 -34.33 -23.08
C ASP A 600 3.51 -32.91 -23.55
N VAL A 601 4.20 -32.80 -24.69
CA VAL A 601 4.46 -31.55 -25.39
C VAL A 601 3.84 -31.72 -26.77
N SER A 602 2.53 -31.48 -26.86
CA SER A 602 1.76 -31.73 -28.09
C SER A 602 0.92 -30.51 -28.50
N GLY A 603 0.86 -30.26 -29.82
CA GLY A 603 0.07 -29.16 -30.39
C GLY A 603 0.84 -27.88 -30.70
N THR A 604 2.17 -27.90 -30.69
CA THR A 604 3.10 -26.77 -30.87
C THR A 604 3.09 -26.11 -32.26
N GLY A 605 1.97 -26.08 -33.00
CA GLY A 605 1.90 -25.59 -34.39
C GLY A 605 2.34 -24.13 -34.59
N GLY A 606 3.65 -23.89 -34.64
CA GLY A 606 4.29 -22.57 -34.58
C GLY A 606 4.47 -21.98 -33.17
N GLN A 607 4.48 -22.77 -32.09
CA GLN A 607 4.50 -22.29 -30.70
C GLN A 607 5.53 -23.03 -29.84
N THR A 608 6.28 -22.32 -28.98
CA THR A 608 7.46 -22.87 -28.29
C THR A 608 7.23 -23.23 -26.82
N VAL A 609 7.91 -24.25 -26.31
CA VAL A 609 8.10 -24.48 -24.88
C VAL A 609 9.59 -24.28 -24.54
N THR A 610 9.90 -23.52 -23.50
CA THR A 610 11.28 -23.10 -23.18
C THR A 610 11.69 -23.55 -21.78
N PHE A 611 12.91 -24.07 -21.67
CA PHE A 611 13.61 -24.32 -20.41
C PHE A 611 14.94 -23.56 -20.45
N GLU A 612 15.08 -22.52 -19.64
CA GLU A 612 16.28 -21.70 -19.56
C GLU A 612 16.87 -21.66 -18.14
N ARG A 613 18.19 -21.78 -17.98
CA ARG A 613 18.91 -21.55 -16.71
C ARG A 613 18.38 -22.33 -15.49
N ASN A 614 17.66 -23.44 -15.70
CA ASN A 614 17.17 -24.27 -14.59
C ASN A 614 18.29 -25.16 -14.07
N MET A 615 18.45 -25.23 -12.75
CA MET A 615 19.58 -25.87 -12.08
C MET A 615 19.12 -27.03 -11.18
N ALA A 616 19.86 -28.13 -11.16
CA ALA A 616 19.65 -29.22 -10.21
C ALA A 616 20.99 -29.73 -9.65
N ASN A 617 21.11 -29.83 -8.33
CA ASN A 617 22.36 -30.21 -7.67
C ASN A 617 22.75 -31.70 -7.83
N ALA A 618 21.85 -32.58 -8.30
CA ALA A 618 22.15 -33.99 -8.55
C ALA A 618 21.85 -34.50 -9.98
N GLY A 619 20.83 -33.98 -10.68
CA GLY A 619 20.48 -34.46 -12.02
C GLY A 619 19.26 -33.77 -12.65
N GLY A 620 19.22 -33.73 -13.98
CA GLY A 620 18.12 -33.17 -14.77
C GLY A 620 17.82 -31.70 -14.51
N GLY A 621 18.76 -30.80 -14.84
CA GLY A 621 18.57 -29.35 -14.67
C GLY A 621 17.28 -28.82 -15.28
N ALA A 622 16.97 -29.20 -16.53
CA ALA A 622 15.69 -28.91 -17.15
C ALA A 622 14.58 -29.90 -16.73
N VAL A 623 14.75 -31.19 -17.04
CA VAL A 623 13.75 -32.24 -16.77
C VAL A 623 14.44 -33.51 -16.28
N TYR A 624 13.91 -34.11 -15.21
CA TYR A 624 14.35 -35.39 -14.64
C TYR A 624 13.22 -36.44 -14.63
N ILE A 625 13.52 -37.69 -14.96
CA ILE A 625 12.54 -38.79 -15.00
C ILE A 625 12.97 -39.97 -14.11
N ASN A 626 12.23 -40.20 -13.03
CA ASN A 626 12.41 -41.28 -12.07
C ASN A 626 11.44 -42.45 -12.34
N VAL A 627 11.88 -43.44 -13.13
CA VAL A 627 11.05 -44.59 -13.55
C VAL A 627 11.71 -45.96 -13.32
N ASN A 628 10.97 -46.87 -12.70
CA ASN A 628 11.36 -48.29 -12.65
C ASN A 628 10.97 -48.98 -13.95
N PHE A 629 11.94 -49.14 -14.87
CA PHE A 629 11.75 -49.80 -16.18
C PHE A 629 11.16 -51.22 -16.11
N PHE A 630 11.26 -51.92 -14.97
CA PHE A 630 10.74 -53.28 -14.79
C PHE A 630 9.23 -53.36 -14.51
N ASP A 631 8.59 -52.26 -14.13
CA ASP A 631 7.16 -52.21 -13.80
C ASP A 631 6.30 -51.64 -14.96
N LEU A 632 6.92 -51.10 -16.00
CA LEU A 632 6.22 -50.48 -17.14
C LEU A 632 5.81 -51.52 -18.20
N THR A 633 4.57 -51.42 -18.68
CA THR A 633 4.12 -52.11 -19.88
C THR A 633 4.79 -51.52 -21.14
N PRO A 634 4.86 -52.28 -22.26
CA PRO A 634 5.37 -51.74 -23.53
C PRO A 634 4.62 -50.50 -24.05
N GLU A 635 3.36 -50.32 -23.62
CA GLU A 635 2.51 -49.18 -24.01
C GLU A 635 2.82 -47.94 -23.16
N GLU A 636 3.18 -48.09 -21.88
CA GLU A 636 3.69 -46.99 -21.04
C GLU A 636 5.12 -46.59 -21.44
N LEU A 637 5.99 -47.56 -21.72
CA LEU A 637 7.33 -47.32 -22.29
C LEU A 637 7.28 -46.55 -23.62
N ALA A 638 6.28 -46.82 -24.46
CA ALA A 638 6.09 -46.09 -25.70
C ALA A 638 5.68 -44.62 -25.49
N GLN A 639 5.03 -44.28 -24.37
CA GLN A 639 4.65 -42.90 -24.04
C GLN A 639 5.85 -42.05 -23.63
N TYR A 640 6.77 -42.58 -22.82
CA TYR A 640 8.03 -41.87 -22.51
C TYR A 640 8.90 -41.65 -23.76
N ALA A 641 8.85 -42.57 -24.73
CA ALA A 641 9.52 -42.40 -26.03
C ALA A 641 8.77 -41.45 -27.00
N ASP A 642 7.50 -41.10 -26.72
CA ASP A 642 6.69 -40.22 -27.56
C ASP A 642 7.02 -38.72 -27.31
N PHE A 643 7.59 -38.39 -26.15
CA PHE A 643 8.14 -37.07 -25.82
C PHE A 643 9.19 -36.60 -26.85
N GLN A 644 9.94 -37.53 -27.46
CA GLN A 644 10.92 -37.23 -28.52
C GLN A 644 10.35 -37.31 -29.95
N LYS A 645 9.05 -37.61 -30.12
CA LYS A 645 8.52 -38.10 -31.41
C LYS A 645 7.40 -37.25 -32.02
N LYS A 646 6.85 -36.32 -31.23
CA LYS A 646 5.75 -35.41 -31.63
C LYS A 646 6.17 -33.96 -31.84
N THR A 647 7.32 -33.57 -31.32
CA THR A 647 7.88 -32.22 -31.47
C THR A 647 8.68 -32.14 -32.77
N ASP A 648 8.35 -31.18 -33.63
CA ASP A 648 9.33 -30.68 -34.59
C ASP A 648 10.46 -29.99 -33.78
N GLU A 649 11.73 -30.16 -34.16
CA GLU A 649 12.90 -29.70 -33.39
C GLU A 649 12.96 -28.17 -33.18
N SER A 650 12.06 -27.39 -33.80
CA SER A 650 11.93 -25.94 -33.64
C SER A 650 11.17 -25.49 -32.39
N ASP A 651 10.42 -26.38 -31.76
CA ASP A 651 9.33 -26.00 -30.85
C ASP A 651 9.65 -26.20 -29.35
N LEU A 652 10.83 -26.75 -29.04
CA LEU A 652 11.26 -27.04 -27.68
C LEU A 652 12.68 -26.53 -27.47
N ILE A 653 12.86 -25.55 -26.58
CA ILE A 653 14.11 -24.81 -26.38
C ILE A 653 14.72 -25.20 -25.04
N PHE A 654 16.00 -25.60 -25.02
CA PHE A 654 16.79 -25.82 -23.81
C PHE A 654 18.06 -24.97 -23.85
N THR A 655 18.21 -24.01 -22.94
CA THR A 655 19.35 -23.08 -22.89
C THR A 655 19.91 -22.94 -21.47
N GLY A 656 21.23 -23.12 -21.29
CA GLY A 656 21.90 -22.87 -20.00
C GLY A 656 21.40 -23.70 -18.79
N ASN A 657 20.68 -24.80 -18.99
CA ASN A 657 20.22 -25.65 -17.87
C ASN A 657 21.36 -26.52 -17.34
N PHE A 658 21.43 -26.71 -16.03
CA PHE A 658 22.60 -27.26 -15.35
C PHE A 658 22.28 -28.44 -14.42
N ALA A 659 23.11 -29.48 -14.46
CA ALA A 659 23.22 -30.44 -13.35
C ALA A 659 24.62 -31.09 -13.31
N PRO A 660 25.22 -31.33 -12.13
CA PRO A 660 26.50 -32.04 -12.03
C PRO A 660 26.40 -33.49 -12.51
N ALA A 661 27.45 -33.98 -13.17
CA ALA A 661 27.54 -35.37 -13.67
C ALA A 661 27.64 -36.47 -12.57
N GLY A 662 27.40 -36.13 -11.30
CA GLY A 662 27.76 -36.93 -10.12
C GLY A 662 26.99 -38.24 -9.91
N TYR A 663 25.87 -38.44 -10.61
CA TYR A 663 25.05 -39.68 -10.53
C TYR A 663 24.86 -40.40 -11.87
N MET A 664 25.78 -40.21 -12.82
CA MET A 664 25.95 -41.17 -13.93
C MET A 664 26.58 -42.47 -13.39
N TRP A 665 25.78 -43.50 -13.11
CA TRP A 665 26.34 -44.82 -12.78
C TRP A 665 26.89 -45.52 -14.03
N ASP A 666 28.22 -45.54 -14.12
CA ASP A 666 29.03 -46.25 -15.12
C ASP A 666 28.75 -47.77 -15.08
N LEU A 667 28.11 -48.30 -16.13
CA LEU A 667 27.68 -49.70 -16.25
C LEU A 667 28.76 -50.62 -16.87
N ASN A 668 30.02 -50.42 -16.50
CA ASN A 668 31.14 -51.30 -16.88
C ASN A 668 31.22 -52.59 -16.02
N ASP A 669 30.28 -53.53 -16.23
CA ASP A 669 30.48 -54.95 -15.87
C ASP A 669 30.19 -55.88 -17.08
N SER A 670 30.88 -57.02 -17.13
CA SER A 670 31.46 -57.55 -18.37
C SER A 670 31.00 -58.96 -18.78
N ASP A 671 29.78 -59.36 -18.43
CA ASP A 671 29.17 -60.64 -18.85
C ASP A 671 27.97 -60.46 -19.81
N PRO A 672 28.18 -60.61 -21.14
CA PRO A 672 27.14 -60.36 -22.15
C PRO A 672 26.14 -61.52 -22.34
N SER A 673 26.12 -62.54 -21.48
CA SER A 673 25.39 -63.79 -21.73
C SER A 673 23.86 -63.77 -21.54
N ASN A 674 23.28 -62.70 -20.97
CA ASN A 674 21.84 -62.61 -20.64
C ASN A 674 21.04 -61.52 -21.41
N LEU A 675 21.64 -60.82 -22.38
CA LEU A 675 21.09 -59.54 -22.90
C LEU A 675 20.30 -59.63 -24.23
N SER A 676 20.27 -60.78 -24.92
CA SER A 676 19.95 -60.83 -26.36
C SER A 676 18.50 -60.53 -26.77
N ASP A 677 17.56 -60.53 -25.83
CA ASP A 677 16.13 -60.55 -26.14
C ASP A 677 15.45 -59.18 -25.94
N ALA A 678 16.03 -58.28 -25.13
CA ALA A 678 15.56 -56.89 -25.01
C ALA A 678 16.04 -56.00 -26.18
N MET A 679 17.30 -56.14 -26.59
CA MET A 679 17.91 -55.34 -27.67
C MET A 679 17.21 -55.49 -29.03
N LYS A 680 16.54 -56.63 -29.27
CA LYS A 680 15.82 -56.89 -30.54
C LYS A 680 14.59 -56.02 -30.76
N TYR A 681 14.03 -55.41 -29.72
CA TYR A 681 12.86 -54.53 -29.88
C TYR A 681 13.30 -53.10 -30.22
N ILE A 682 14.29 -52.57 -29.51
CA ILE A 682 14.82 -51.21 -29.70
C ILE A 682 15.38 -51.01 -31.13
N GLN A 683 16.09 -52.01 -31.68
CA GLN A 683 16.63 -51.96 -33.06
C GLN A 683 15.56 -52.04 -34.18
N THR A 684 14.25 -52.03 -33.87
CA THR A 684 13.17 -52.03 -34.88
C THR A 684 12.39 -50.72 -34.96
N LEU A 685 12.71 -49.74 -34.13
CA LEU A 685 12.24 -48.36 -34.30
C LEU A 685 13.02 -47.69 -35.46
N PRO A 686 12.39 -46.81 -36.26
CA PRO A 686 13.11 -46.09 -37.32
C PRO A 686 14.17 -45.18 -36.71
N VAL A 687 15.43 -45.51 -36.95
CA VAL A 687 16.59 -44.71 -36.54
C VAL A 687 16.72 -43.50 -37.48
N MET A 688 16.77 -42.30 -36.92
CA MET A 688 17.20 -41.11 -37.65
C MET A 688 18.66 -41.28 -38.06
N GLU A 689 18.95 -41.18 -39.36
CA GLU A 689 20.29 -41.35 -39.91
C GLU A 689 21.20 -40.17 -39.50
N ASN A 690 21.91 -40.25 -38.36
CA ASN A 690 23.29 -39.74 -38.18
C ASN A 690 23.94 -39.96 -36.80
N THR A 691 23.23 -40.38 -35.75
CA THR A 691 23.85 -40.60 -34.42
C THR A 691 24.52 -41.98 -34.31
N THR A 692 25.85 -42.03 -34.40
CA THR A 692 26.63 -43.26 -34.20
C THR A 692 26.88 -43.55 -32.72
N PHE A 693 26.10 -44.46 -32.14
CA PHE A 693 26.40 -45.04 -30.82
C PHE A 693 27.29 -46.28 -30.96
N THR A 694 28.37 -46.35 -30.17
CA THR A 694 29.26 -47.53 -30.07
C THR A 694 29.28 -48.09 -28.65
N GLU A 695 29.08 -49.41 -28.54
CA GLU A 695 29.11 -50.27 -27.34
C GLU A 695 27.84 -50.27 -26.42
N PRO A 696 27.50 -51.39 -25.71
CA PRO A 696 26.18 -51.61 -25.10
C PRO A 696 26.14 -51.72 -23.55
N PHE A 697 24.94 -51.54 -22.95
CA PHE A 697 24.69 -51.37 -21.51
C PHE A 697 24.27 -52.65 -20.72
N THR A 698 24.56 -52.71 -19.41
CA THR A 698 24.09 -53.78 -18.49
C THR A 698 23.75 -53.35 -17.03
N ASN A 699 22.46 -53.07 -16.78
CA ASN A 699 21.70 -53.11 -15.48
C ASN A 699 22.21 -52.42 -14.19
N ALA A 700 21.56 -51.31 -13.77
CA ALA A 700 20.85 -51.13 -12.48
C ALA A 700 20.35 -49.68 -12.28
N TYR A 701 19.05 -49.48 -11.98
CA TYR A 701 18.35 -48.18 -11.84
C TYR A 701 18.53 -47.22 -13.04
N ASN A 702 17.49 -47.12 -13.88
CA ASN A 702 17.55 -46.32 -15.11
C ASN A 702 16.89 -44.95 -14.91
N ASN A 703 17.69 -43.96 -14.53
CA ASN A 703 17.28 -42.55 -14.63
C ASN A 703 17.39 -42.11 -16.10
N PHE A 704 16.45 -41.29 -16.57
CA PHE A 704 16.55 -40.62 -17.87
C PHE A 704 16.67 -39.12 -17.64
N ASP A 705 17.91 -38.63 -17.67
CA ASP A 705 18.20 -37.21 -17.85
C ASP A 705 18.06 -36.90 -19.35
N ILE A 706 17.15 -35.99 -19.71
CA ILE A 706 17.08 -35.47 -21.09
C ILE A 706 18.11 -34.36 -21.22
N PHE A 707 19.39 -34.76 -21.27
CA PHE A 707 20.51 -33.88 -21.57
C PHE A 707 20.55 -33.60 -23.08
N PHE A 708 20.19 -32.38 -23.46
CA PHE A 708 20.74 -31.76 -24.68
C PHE A 708 22.07 -31.10 -24.31
N LEU A 709 23.11 -31.92 -24.09
CA LEU A 709 24.49 -31.46 -23.98
C LEU A 709 25.03 -31.20 -25.39
N ASP A 710 25.40 -29.95 -25.66
CA ASP A 710 26.24 -29.61 -26.82
C ASP A 710 27.70 -29.57 -26.34
N GLY A 711 28.48 -30.60 -26.69
CA GLY A 711 29.93 -30.69 -26.41
C GLY A 711 30.33 -31.64 -25.27
N ASP A 712 31.45 -32.35 -25.49
CA ASP A 712 32.05 -33.31 -24.56
C ASP A 712 32.88 -32.64 -23.44
N GLU A 713 32.90 -33.28 -22.25
CA GLU A 713 33.64 -32.88 -21.02
C GLU A 713 33.10 -31.55 -20.40
N ILE A 714 33.06 -31.26 -19.09
CA ILE A 714 33.85 -31.62 -17.89
C ILE A 714 32.89 -31.58 -16.65
N LEU A 715 33.31 -32.08 -15.48
CA LEU A 715 32.65 -31.79 -14.19
C LEU A 715 32.50 -30.27 -13.98
N SER A 716 31.24 -29.80 -14.00
CA SER A 716 30.92 -28.39 -13.93
C SER A 716 30.72 -27.89 -12.49
N ALA A 717 31.27 -26.72 -12.20
CA ALA A 717 31.17 -26.03 -10.92
C ALA A 717 30.21 -24.84 -11.05
N VAL A 718 29.27 -24.73 -10.11
CA VAL A 718 28.35 -23.59 -10.01
C VAL A 718 29.05 -22.49 -9.23
N VAL A 719 29.21 -21.31 -9.83
CA VAL A 719 29.78 -20.15 -9.15
C VAL A 719 28.65 -19.18 -8.78
N PRO A 720 28.26 -19.09 -7.50
CA PRO A 720 27.28 -18.10 -7.05
C PRO A 720 27.86 -16.68 -7.13
N VAL A 721 27.01 -15.74 -7.54
CA VAL A 721 27.27 -14.30 -7.64
C VAL A 721 26.34 -13.59 -6.67
N ASN A 722 26.83 -13.29 -5.47
CA ASN A 722 26.07 -12.67 -4.39
C ASN A 722 26.14 -11.14 -4.48
N TYR A 723 25.00 -10.47 -4.37
CA TYR A 723 24.91 -9.01 -4.34
C TYR A 723 24.74 -8.51 -2.90
N PHE A 724 25.49 -7.48 -2.48
CA PHE A 724 25.47 -6.93 -1.12
C PHE A 724 25.28 -5.41 -1.12
N ALA A 725 24.70 -4.87 -0.04
CA ALA A 725 24.66 -3.42 0.22
C ALA A 725 25.50 -3.09 1.46
N ASP A 726 26.23 -1.97 1.41
CA ASP A 726 27.07 -1.41 2.49
C ASP A 726 28.30 -2.24 2.88
N SER A 727 28.21 -3.58 3.00
CA SER A 727 29.35 -4.46 3.30
C SER A 727 29.08 -5.93 2.97
N LEU A 728 30.13 -6.74 2.81
CA LEU A 728 30.03 -8.21 2.67
C LEU A 728 29.52 -8.93 3.93
N GLU A 729 29.35 -8.24 5.06
CA GLU A 729 28.67 -8.78 6.25
C GLU A 729 27.17 -8.43 6.29
N SER A 730 26.64 -7.74 5.27
CA SER A 730 25.20 -7.51 5.14
C SER A 730 24.44 -8.79 4.79
N SER A 731 23.11 -8.75 4.89
CA SER A 731 22.28 -9.69 4.15
C SER A 731 22.56 -9.58 2.65
N VAL A 732 22.67 -10.72 1.98
CA VAL A 732 22.68 -10.81 0.52
C VAL A 732 21.37 -10.25 -0.03
N LEU A 733 21.43 -9.35 -1.01
CA LEU A 733 20.30 -8.76 -1.72
C LEU A 733 19.68 -9.77 -2.69
N ALA A 734 20.53 -10.47 -3.44
CA ALA A 734 20.20 -11.52 -4.39
C ALA A 734 21.43 -12.42 -4.65
N THR A 735 21.21 -13.61 -5.17
CA THR A 735 22.28 -14.51 -5.66
C THR A 735 21.93 -14.94 -7.08
N GLU A 736 22.82 -14.67 -8.02
CA GLU A 736 22.79 -15.21 -9.38
C GLU A 736 23.81 -16.33 -9.53
N TYR A 737 23.82 -17.04 -10.65
CA TYR A 737 24.67 -18.21 -10.85
C TYR A 737 25.34 -18.20 -12.24
N VAL A 738 26.64 -18.48 -12.25
CA VAL A 738 27.49 -18.58 -13.44
C VAL A 738 28.00 -20.02 -13.56
N PHE A 739 28.03 -20.56 -14.77
CA PHE A 739 28.20 -21.99 -15.03
C PHE A 739 29.47 -22.29 -15.80
N SER A 740 30.44 -22.90 -15.14
CA SER A 740 31.71 -23.28 -15.78
C SER A 740 32.25 -24.57 -15.12
N TYR A 741 33.55 -24.88 -15.21
CA TYR A 741 34.11 -26.15 -14.73
C TYR A 741 35.29 -25.97 -13.77
N GLU A 742 35.50 -26.95 -12.89
CA GLU A 742 36.59 -26.89 -11.91
C GLU A 742 37.95 -26.81 -12.64
N GLY A 743 38.74 -25.76 -12.36
CA GLY A 743 39.96 -25.43 -13.08
C GLY A 743 39.81 -24.55 -14.33
N ALA A 744 38.59 -24.12 -14.69
CA ALA A 744 38.37 -23.08 -15.70
C ALA A 744 38.80 -21.70 -15.19
N GLU A 745 39.20 -20.81 -16.08
CA GLU A 745 39.32 -19.37 -15.80
C GLU A 745 38.05 -18.65 -16.29
N ILE A 746 37.28 -18.05 -15.39
CA ILE A 746 36.19 -17.12 -15.75
C ILE A 746 36.78 -15.74 -16.02
N THR A 747 36.44 -15.15 -17.16
CA THR A 747 36.75 -13.77 -17.52
C THR A 747 35.52 -12.87 -17.41
N GLU A 748 35.73 -11.55 -17.44
CA GLU A 748 34.65 -10.56 -17.51
C GLU A 748 33.76 -10.74 -18.77
N SER A 749 34.34 -11.25 -19.87
CA SER A 749 33.58 -11.50 -21.10
C SER A 749 32.65 -12.71 -20.98
N ASP A 750 33.02 -13.70 -20.17
CA ASP A 750 32.18 -14.88 -19.91
C ASP A 750 31.00 -14.47 -19.02
N LEU A 751 31.25 -13.68 -17.96
CA LEU A 751 30.21 -13.08 -17.10
C LEU A 751 29.24 -12.21 -17.90
N ILE A 752 29.73 -11.35 -18.81
CA ILE A 752 28.89 -10.55 -19.71
C ILE A 752 28.09 -11.43 -20.69
N SER A 753 28.59 -12.61 -21.05
CA SER A 753 27.89 -13.52 -21.96
C SER A 753 26.77 -14.33 -21.26
N GLU A 754 26.96 -14.69 -19.99
CA GLU A 754 25.99 -15.47 -19.20
C GLU A 754 24.97 -14.59 -18.45
N LEU A 755 25.43 -13.49 -17.86
CA LEU A 755 24.61 -12.55 -17.08
C LEU A 755 24.25 -11.28 -17.86
N GLY A 756 24.69 -11.13 -19.11
CA GLY A 756 24.44 -9.92 -19.90
C GLY A 756 25.31 -8.73 -19.47
N ALA A 757 25.24 -7.63 -20.22
CA ALA A 757 26.21 -6.53 -20.12
C ALA A 757 26.08 -5.61 -18.89
N ASP A 758 25.00 -5.72 -18.10
CA ASP A 758 24.68 -4.82 -16.97
C ASP A 758 24.50 -5.58 -15.64
N TRP A 759 25.02 -6.81 -15.58
CA TRP A 759 24.87 -7.72 -14.45
C TRP A 759 25.32 -7.14 -13.11
N LEU A 760 26.38 -6.32 -13.12
CA LEU A 760 26.89 -5.61 -11.94
C LEU A 760 25.88 -4.67 -11.28
N ASN A 761 24.81 -4.26 -11.99
CA ASN A 761 23.85 -3.25 -11.51
C ASN A 761 22.42 -3.77 -11.34
N TRP A 762 22.14 -5.04 -11.63
CA TRP A 762 20.80 -5.65 -11.58
C TRP A 762 20.03 -5.41 -10.26
N TYR A 763 20.75 -5.31 -9.15
CA TYR A 763 20.20 -5.16 -7.81
C TYR A 763 20.69 -3.89 -7.11
N GLN A 764 21.17 -2.90 -7.88
CA GLN A 764 21.70 -1.64 -7.37
C GLN A 764 20.59 -0.88 -6.60
N PRO A 765 20.73 -0.65 -5.28
CA PRO A 765 19.73 0.11 -4.55
C PRO A 765 19.75 1.60 -4.98
N PRO A 766 18.61 2.31 -4.88
CA PRO A 766 18.60 3.77 -5.08
C PRO A 766 19.60 4.46 -4.15
N ASP A 767 20.32 5.44 -4.68
CA ASP A 767 21.39 6.20 -4.00
C ASP A 767 22.67 5.40 -3.67
N TYR A 768 22.92 4.26 -4.35
CA TYR A 768 24.17 3.51 -4.26
C TYR A 768 24.96 3.60 -5.57
N GLU A 769 26.30 3.51 -5.48
CA GLU A 769 27.18 3.47 -6.65
C GLU A 769 27.05 2.14 -7.43
N ALA A 770 27.57 2.12 -8.67
CA ALA A 770 27.59 0.93 -9.50
C ALA A 770 28.30 -0.25 -8.81
N GLY A 771 27.78 -1.45 -9.00
CA GLY A 771 28.24 -2.63 -8.25
C GLY A 771 29.69 -2.99 -8.57
N GLN A 772 30.48 -3.29 -7.53
CA GLN A 772 31.88 -3.69 -7.66
C GLN A 772 32.05 -5.18 -7.34
N LEU A 773 32.50 -5.95 -8.33
CA LEU A 773 32.98 -7.31 -8.08
C LEU A 773 34.22 -7.26 -7.17
N GLN A 774 34.22 -8.06 -6.09
CA GLN A 774 35.29 -8.07 -5.10
C GLN A 774 36.45 -9.00 -5.47
N GLU A 775 36.20 -9.97 -6.33
CA GLU A 775 37.15 -10.97 -6.80
C GLU A 775 37.88 -10.51 -8.08
N PRO A 776 39.21 -10.66 -8.18
CA PRO A 776 39.95 -10.27 -9.37
C PRO A 776 39.73 -11.27 -10.51
N LEU A 777 39.40 -10.76 -11.70
CA LEU A 777 39.29 -11.55 -12.93
C LEU A 777 40.61 -11.50 -13.75
N PRO A 778 40.96 -12.58 -14.48
CA PRO A 778 40.27 -13.87 -14.49
C PRO A 778 40.49 -14.66 -13.19
N ILE A 779 39.46 -15.39 -12.78
CA ILE A 779 39.50 -16.25 -11.57
C ILE A 779 39.46 -17.72 -11.98
N THR A 780 40.35 -18.54 -11.42
CA THR A 780 40.30 -19.99 -11.58
C THR A 780 39.27 -20.58 -10.63
N ILE A 781 38.32 -21.36 -11.13
CA ILE A 781 37.25 -21.96 -10.31
C ILE A 781 37.76 -23.18 -9.54
N ASP A 782 37.44 -23.22 -8.27
CA ASP A 782 37.48 -24.40 -7.39
C ASP A 782 36.12 -24.61 -6.70
N ALA A 783 36.02 -25.65 -5.87
CA ALA A 783 34.78 -26.01 -5.17
C ALA A 783 34.29 -24.97 -4.13
N ASP A 784 35.11 -24.00 -3.75
CA ASP A 784 34.78 -22.96 -2.76
C ASP A 784 34.63 -21.56 -3.41
N THR A 785 34.65 -21.48 -4.75
CA THR A 785 34.64 -20.22 -5.49
C THR A 785 33.27 -19.53 -5.45
N VAL A 786 33.25 -18.30 -4.94
CA VAL A 786 32.09 -17.42 -4.83
C VAL A 786 32.47 -16.04 -5.37
N LEU A 787 31.60 -15.44 -6.17
CA LEU A 787 31.72 -14.05 -6.62
C LEU A 787 30.80 -13.17 -5.77
N ASN A 788 31.26 -11.98 -5.41
CA ASN A 788 30.53 -11.05 -4.58
C ASN A 788 30.55 -9.65 -5.22
N VAL A 789 29.37 -9.11 -5.52
CA VAL A 789 29.17 -7.76 -6.02
C VAL A 789 28.72 -6.89 -4.85
N LEU A 790 29.48 -5.82 -4.56
CA LEU A 790 29.19 -4.91 -3.46
C LEU A 790 28.73 -3.56 -4.00
N TYR A 791 27.53 -3.15 -3.59
CA TYR A 791 27.04 -1.78 -3.73
C TYR A 791 27.41 -0.98 -2.47
N LEU A 792 28.09 0.14 -2.66
CA LEU A 792 28.38 1.10 -1.59
C LEU A 792 27.46 2.31 -1.74
N LYS A 793 26.93 2.80 -0.62
CA LYS A 793 26.05 3.96 -0.62
C LYS A 793 26.79 5.19 -1.12
N GLY A 794 26.22 5.88 -2.10
CA GLY A 794 26.79 7.09 -2.67
C GLY A 794 27.00 8.14 -1.57
N SER A 795 28.21 8.70 -1.48
CA SER A 795 28.48 9.76 -0.51
C SER A 795 27.64 10.98 -0.86
N THR A 796 27.01 11.62 0.13
CA THR A 796 26.13 12.77 -0.09
C THR A 796 26.83 13.84 -0.94
N PRO A 797 26.28 14.23 -2.10
CA PRO A 797 26.85 15.31 -2.89
C PRO A 797 26.69 16.64 -2.16
N ALA A 798 27.75 17.44 -2.18
CA ALA A 798 27.74 18.83 -1.74
C ALA A 798 28.29 19.72 -2.85
N THR A 799 27.93 21.00 -2.83
CA THR A 799 28.30 21.94 -3.90
C THR A 799 29.59 22.67 -3.58
N VAL A 800 30.63 22.45 -4.39
CA VAL A 800 31.86 23.24 -4.37
C VAL A 800 31.57 24.61 -4.95
N THR A 801 31.83 25.68 -4.19
CA THR A 801 31.66 27.07 -4.65
C THR A 801 33.03 27.72 -4.88
N VAL A 802 33.26 28.26 -6.08
CA VAL A 802 34.51 28.96 -6.44
C VAL A 802 34.22 30.43 -6.69
N ASN A 803 34.74 31.30 -5.82
CA ASN A 803 34.57 32.75 -5.88
C ASN A 803 35.82 33.46 -6.39
N TYR A 804 35.64 34.50 -7.19
CA TYR A 804 36.72 35.26 -7.82
C TYR A 804 36.72 36.69 -7.31
N PHE A 805 37.89 37.22 -6.91
CA PHE A 805 38.03 38.56 -6.33
C PHE A 805 39.12 39.37 -7.04
N ALA A 806 38.92 40.69 -7.15
CA ALA A 806 39.96 41.62 -7.56
C ALA A 806 40.44 42.43 -6.35
N ASP A 807 41.74 42.64 -6.24
CA ASP A 807 42.45 43.42 -5.20
C ASP A 807 42.35 42.90 -3.75
N SER A 808 41.20 42.34 -3.32
CA SER A 808 41.01 41.85 -1.94
C SER A 808 39.88 40.83 -1.79
N LEU A 809 40.13 39.77 -1.01
CA LEU A 809 39.11 38.81 -0.54
C LEU A 809 38.03 39.43 0.37
N THR A 810 38.15 40.71 0.72
CA THR A 810 37.16 41.43 1.55
C THR A 810 36.15 42.24 0.73
N SER A 811 36.30 42.31 -0.60
CA SER A 811 35.29 42.85 -1.50
C SER A 811 34.16 41.85 -1.75
N SER A 812 33.13 42.25 -2.48
CA SER A 812 32.24 41.27 -3.12
C SER A 812 33.01 40.51 -4.21
N PRO A 813 32.68 39.22 -4.48
CA PRO A 813 33.22 38.50 -5.63
C PRO A 813 32.84 39.20 -6.94
N ILE A 814 33.76 39.23 -7.90
CA ILE A 814 33.53 39.70 -9.27
C ILE A 814 32.92 38.61 -10.18
N GLY A 815 32.96 37.35 -9.73
CA GLY A 815 32.33 36.19 -10.36
C GLY A 815 32.29 35.00 -9.41
N THR A 816 31.43 34.03 -9.72
CA THR A 816 31.30 32.77 -8.99
C THR A 816 31.03 31.63 -9.98
N LYS A 817 31.57 30.45 -9.69
CA LYS A 817 31.31 29.16 -10.35
C LYS A 817 30.99 28.11 -9.29
N SER A 818 30.36 27.02 -9.70
CA SER A 818 30.11 25.88 -8.81
C SER A 818 30.04 24.58 -9.60
N PHE A 819 30.40 23.48 -8.93
CA PHE A 819 30.22 22.10 -9.37
C PHE A 819 29.95 21.23 -8.14
N ASP A 820 29.30 20.08 -8.32
CA ASP A 820 28.98 19.18 -7.21
C ASP A 820 30.02 18.07 -7.13
N SER A 821 30.37 17.67 -5.90
CA SER A 821 31.24 16.52 -5.64
C SER A 821 30.87 15.86 -4.30
N ALA A 822 31.42 14.68 -4.04
CA ALA A 822 31.09 13.85 -2.89
C ALA A 822 31.88 14.28 -1.63
N VAL A 823 31.17 14.48 -0.51
CA VAL A 823 31.79 14.77 0.80
C VAL A 823 32.77 13.65 1.16
N GLY A 824 34.01 14.02 1.49
CA GLY A 824 35.13 13.12 1.76
C GLY A 824 36.08 12.85 0.59
N THR A 825 35.77 13.30 -0.63
CA THR A 825 36.69 13.19 -1.78
C THR A 825 37.86 14.18 -1.69
N GLU A 826 39.03 13.83 -2.24
CA GLU A 826 40.13 14.78 -2.44
C GLU A 826 39.92 15.54 -3.76
N ILE A 827 39.59 16.83 -3.68
CA ILE A 827 39.51 17.73 -4.83
C ILE A 827 40.94 18.12 -5.24
N THR A 828 41.26 17.92 -6.52
CA THR A 828 42.55 18.20 -7.15
C THR A 828 42.43 19.30 -8.21
N GLU A 829 43.56 19.75 -8.77
CA GLU A 829 43.56 20.75 -9.85
C GLU A 829 42.89 20.22 -11.14
N ASP A 830 42.98 18.91 -11.40
CA ASP A 830 42.37 18.27 -12.58
C ASP A 830 40.83 18.31 -12.52
N ASP A 831 40.23 18.24 -11.33
CA ASP A 831 38.76 18.29 -11.15
C ASP A 831 38.20 19.69 -11.47
N PHE A 832 38.91 20.76 -11.12
CA PHE A 832 38.53 22.12 -11.55
C PHE A 832 38.65 22.29 -13.07
N ILE A 833 39.63 21.61 -13.69
CA ILE A 833 39.83 21.62 -15.15
C ILE A 833 38.72 20.82 -15.88
N SER A 834 38.24 19.70 -15.32
CA SER A 834 37.15 18.93 -15.91
C SER A 834 35.79 19.62 -15.75
N GLU A 835 35.45 20.05 -14.54
CA GLU A 835 34.10 20.52 -14.21
C GLU A 835 33.86 22.00 -14.54
N ILE A 836 34.86 22.86 -14.33
CA ILE A 836 34.73 24.30 -14.64
C ILE A 836 35.36 24.63 -16.01
N GLY A 837 36.47 23.98 -16.35
CA GLY A 837 37.11 24.04 -17.66
C GLY A 837 38.58 24.49 -17.63
N VAL A 838 39.29 24.28 -18.75
CA VAL A 838 40.67 24.75 -18.92
C VAL A 838 40.77 26.28 -18.76
N GLY A 839 41.76 26.73 -17.98
CA GLY A 839 41.93 28.15 -17.64
C GLY A 839 41.03 28.63 -16.49
N TRP A 840 40.55 27.72 -15.64
CA TRP A 840 39.59 28.05 -14.57
C TRP A 840 40.02 29.19 -13.64
N LEU A 841 41.31 29.28 -13.32
CA LEU A 841 41.87 30.38 -12.51
C LEU A 841 41.63 31.78 -13.08
N ASP A 842 41.44 31.90 -14.40
CA ASP A 842 41.43 33.19 -15.12
C ASP A 842 40.05 33.55 -15.72
N PHE A 843 38.98 32.81 -15.41
CA PHE A 843 37.65 33.02 -16.02
C PHE A 843 37.08 34.44 -15.90
N TYR A 844 37.49 35.18 -14.87
CA TYR A 844 37.03 36.53 -14.57
C TYR A 844 38.18 37.53 -14.40
N ILE A 845 39.36 37.24 -14.96
CA ILE A 845 40.54 38.10 -14.84
C ILE A 845 40.27 39.50 -15.41
N PRO A 846 40.43 40.59 -14.62
CA PRO A 846 40.28 41.95 -15.15
C PRO A 846 41.49 42.38 -15.99
N ASP A 847 41.29 43.28 -16.95
CA ASP A 847 42.36 43.82 -17.78
C ASP A 847 43.50 44.44 -16.93
N GLY A 848 44.73 43.95 -17.13
CA GLY A 848 45.94 44.42 -16.43
C GLY A 848 46.24 43.72 -15.10
N TYR A 849 45.57 42.60 -14.80
CA TYR A 849 45.84 41.76 -13.63
C TYR A 849 46.68 40.53 -13.97
N LYS A 850 47.41 40.01 -12.98
CA LYS A 850 48.11 38.72 -13.04
C LYS A 850 47.09 37.57 -13.03
N PRO A 851 47.45 36.37 -13.54
CA PRO A 851 46.64 35.16 -13.41
C PRO A 851 46.18 34.91 -11.97
N GLY A 852 44.99 34.31 -11.83
CA GLY A 852 44.34 34.12 -10.54
C GLY A 852 45.09 33.17 -9.61
N GLU A 853 45.29 33.57 -8.36
CA GLU A 853 45.91 32.74 -7.33
C GLU A 853 44.83 32.12 -6.43
N LEU A 854 44.73 30.79 -6.41
CA LEU A 854 43.90 30.04 -5.47
C LEU A 854 44.41 30.26 -4.03
N GLN A 855 43.50 30.53 -3.09
CA GLN A 855 43.87 30.88 -1.72
C GLN A 855 43.90 29.68 -0.77
N GLU A 856 43.22 28.59 -1.14
CA GLU A 856 43.17 27.33 -0.42
C GLU A 856 44.17 26.31 -1.01
N PRO A 857 44.83 25.47 -0.19
CA PRO A 857 45.74 24.45 -0.68
C PRO A 857 45.00 23.28 -1.36
N LEU A 858 45.58 22.73 -2.43
CA LEU A 858 45.17 21.47 -3.04
C LEU A 858 46.23 20.36 -2.79
N PRO A 859 45.84 19.07 -2.71
CA PRO A 859 44.46 18.59 -2.72
C PRO A 859 43.69 18.95 -1.44
N TRP A 860 42.37 19.13 -1.57
CA TRP A 860 41.48 19.51 -0.48
C TRP A 860 40.44 18.41 -0.22
N VAL A 861 40.37 17.90 1.02
CA VAL A 861 39.34 16.90 1.39
C VAL A 861 38.01 17.61 1.58
N MET A 862 37.03 17.23 0.76
CA MET A 862 35.72 17.88 0.69
C MET A 862 34.89 17.71 1.96
N ASP A 863 34.36 18.81 2.47
CA ASP A 863 33.35 18.84 3.54
C ASP A 863 32.01 19.40 3.02
N ALA A 864 31.05 19.61 3.91
CA ALA A 864 29.68 19.98 3.55
C ALA A 864 29.52 21.41 3.00
N ASP A 865 30.50 22.29 3.20
CA ASP A 865 30.42 23.74 2.87
C ASP A 865 31.71 24.21 2.14
N ALA A 866 32.19 23.43 1.16
CA ALA A 866 33.44 23.69 0.47
C ALA A 866 33.42 24.98 -0.39
N VAL A 867 34.14 26.01 0.06
CA VAL A 867 34.30 27.29 -0.66
C VAL A 867 35.77 27.56 -0.96
N PHE A 868 36.07 27.76 -2.24
CA PHE A 868 37.38 28.15 -2.77
C PHE A 868 37.35 29.59 -3.25
N ASN A 869 38.45 30.31 -3.10
CA ASN A 869 38.59 31.71 -3.45
C ASN A 869 39.83 31.94 -4.33
N ILE A 870 39.65 32.67 -5.42
CA ILE A 870 40.70 33.04 -6.36
C ILE A 870 40.89 34.55 -6.30
N LEU A 871 42.13 35.00 -6.11
CA LEU A 871 42.48 36.41 -6.01
C LEU A 871 43.29 36.86 -7.22
N TYR A 872 42.82 37.90 -7.91
CA TYR A 872 43.59 38.63 -8.91
C TYR A 872 44.29 39.84 -8.29
N ILE A 873 45.58 39.98 -8.55
CA ILE A 873 46.40 41.13 -8.16
C ILE A 873 46.96 41.80 -9.42
N LYS A 874 46.96 43.14 -9.45
CA LYS A 874 47.41 43.91 -10.60
C LYS A 874 48.90 43.67 -10.93
N GLU A 875 49.28 43.74 -12.20
CA GLU A 875 50.71 43.75 -12.56
C GLU A 875 51.39 45.06 -12.13
N ASP A 876 52.59 44.92 -11.53
CA ASP A 876 53.49 46.03 -11.25
C ASP A 876 54.25 46.37 -12.54
N THR A 877 53.75 47.33 -13.31
CA THR A 877 54.43 47.79 -14.54
C THR A 877 55.73 48.51 -14.20
N SER A 878 56.84 48.03 -14.78
CA SER A 878 58.17 48.60 -14.59
C SER A 878 58.58 49.48 -15.77
N VAL A 879 58.84 50.76 -15.51
CA VAL A 879 59.29 51.77 -16.48
C VAL A 879 60.81 51.91 -16.44
N THR A 880 61.42 52.11 -17.60
CA THR A 880 62.86 52.45 -17.71
C THR A 880 63.03 53.97 -17.79
N VAL A 881 63.49 54.58 -16.69
CA VAL A 881 63.85 56.00 -16.69
C VAL A 881 65.20 56.18 -17.38
N THR A 882 65.23 57.03 -18.41
CA THR A 882 66.45 57.33 -19.18
C THR A 882 66.93 58.75 -18.90
N ILE A 883 68.21 58.91 -18.57
CA ILE A 883 68.87 60.21 -18.34
C ILE A 883 69.88 60.46 -19.47
N ASN A 884 69.60 61.46 -20.29
CA ASN A 884 70.40 61.86 -21.45
C ASN A 884 71.25 63.10 -21.14
N TYR A 885 72.54 63.04 -21.47
CA TYR A 885 73.50 64.11 -21.22
C TYR A 885 73.93 64.77 -22.53
N PHE A 886 73.78 66.09 -22.64
CA PHE A 886 74.04 66.86 -23.87
C PHE A 886 75.11 67.93 -23.69
N ALA A 887 75.90 68.18 -24.72
CA ALA A 887 76.85 69.30 -24.80
C ALA A 887 76.38 70.39 -25.77
N ASP A 888 76.37 71.66 -25.35
CA ASP A 888 76.00 72.84 -26.15
C ASP A 888 74.52 72.93 -26.60
N SER A 889 73.84 71.82 -26.94
CA SER A 889 72.42 71.78 -27.33
C SER A 889 71.76 70.41 -27.11
N LEU A 890 70.51 70.42 -26.60
CA LEU A 890 69.64 69.26 -26.43
C LEU A 890 69.24 68.56 -27.75
N THR A 891 69.45 69.19 -28.91
CA THR A 891 68.91 68.69 -30.19
C THR A 891 69.92 67.98 -31.08
N SER A 892 71.22 68.02 -30.79
CA SER A 892 72.23 67.54 -31.75
C SER A 892 73.58 67.06 -31.18
N ASN A 893 73.75 67.00 -29.86
CA ASN A 893 75.03 66.68 -29.21
C ASN A 893 74.80 65.84 -27.94
N LEU A 894 74.15 64.68 -28.06
CA LEU A 894 74.12 63.69 -26.98
C LEU A 894 75.53 63.13 -26.76
N ILE A 895 76.03 63.19 -25.53
CA ILE A 895 77.40 62.76 -25.17
C ILE A 895 77.44 61.58 -24.18
N GLY A 896 76.31 61.25 -23.56
CA GLY A 896 76.16 60.10 -22.67
C GLY A 896 74.68 59.84 -22.37
N THR A 897 74.36 58.61 -21.99
CA THR A 897 73.02 58.19 -21.57
C THR A 897 73.16 57.13 -20.50
N ASN A 898 72.47 57.31 -19.37
CA ASN A 898 72.29 56.28 -18.35
C ASN A 898 70.80 55.94 -18.21
N SER A 899 70.49 54.76 -17.70
CA SER A 899 69.11 54.31 -17.51
C SER A 899 68.99 53.34 -16.35
N PHE A 900 67.87 53.40 -15.63
CA PHE A 900 67.52 52.46 -14.56
C PHE A 900 66.03 52.11 -14.64
N ILE A 901 65.64 51.00 -14.01
CA ILE A 901 64.26 50.48 -14.05
C ILE A 901 63.63 50.70 -12.67
N THR A 902 62.41 51.21 -12.67
CA THR A 902 61.59 51.47 -11.46
C THR A 902 60.10 51.30 -11.80
N LEU A 903 59.19 51.56 -10.88
CA LEU A 903 57.76 51.32 -11.05
C LEU A 903 57.03 52.52 -11.68
N GLU A 904 56.11 52.24 -12.61
CA GLU A 904 55.22 53.22 -13.24
C GLU A 904 54.40 53.99 -12.20
N GLY A 905 54.09 55.27 -12.45
CA GLY A 905 53.25 56.10 -11.57
C GLY A 905 53.92 56.52 -10.25
N THR A 906 55.12 56.02 -9.93
CA THR A 906 55.90 56.52 -8.79
C THR A 906 56.43 57.94 -9.06
N LYS A 907 56.79 58.66 -7.99
CA LYS A 907 57.32 60.03 -8.07
C LYS A 907 58.83 60.04 -7.92
N LEU A 908 59.54 60.13 -9.04
CA LEU A 908 60.99 60.23 -9.06
C LEU A 908 61.47 61.54 -8.41
N THR A 909 62.25 61.41 -7.36
CA THR A 909 62.91 62.48 -6.61
C THR A 909 64.40 62.56 -6.92
N GLN A 910 65.05 63.68 -6.58
CA GLN A 910 66.51 63.81 -6.72
C GLN A 910 67.28 62.78 -5.86
N SER A 911 66.73 62.38 -4.71
CA SER A 911 67.35 61.42 -3.80
C SER A 911 67.43 60.01 -4.40
N GLU A 912 66.45 59.60 -5.20
CA GLU A 912 66.41 58.28 -5.85
C GLU A 912 67.38 58.19 -7.02
N ILE A 913 67.53 59.28 -7.80
CA ILE A 913 68.58 59.33 -8.85
C ILE A 913 69.97 59.27 -8.20
N ILE A 914 70.15 59.91 -7.04
CA ILE A 914 71.40 59.84 -6.25
C ILE A 914 71.64 58.44 -5.68
N SER A 915 70.63 57.67 -5.27
CA SER A 915 70.86 56.31 -4.77
C SER A 915 71.31 55.34 -5.88
N GLU A 916 70.84 55.53 -7.11
CA GLU A 916 71.22 54.67 -8.25
C GLU A 916 72.58 55.05 -8.86
N PHE A 917 72.84 56.34 -9.11
CA PHE A 917 74.04 56.81 -9.82
C PHE A 917 75.07 57.55 -8.96
N GLY A 918 74.79 57.75 -7.67
CA GLY A 918 75.65 58.50 -6.74
C GLY A 918 75.49 60.02 -6.82
N ASP A 919 76.10 60.74 -5.87
CA ASP A 919 75.90 62.19 -5.68
C ASP A 919 76.27 63.08 -6.88
N ASP A 920 77.15 62.62 -7.79
CA ASP A 920 77.71 63.42 -8.89
C ASP A 920 77.15 63.05 -10.28
N TRP A 921 76.06 62.30 -10.33
CA TRP A 921 75.41 61.84 -11.59
C TRP A 921 75.23 62.95 -12.62
N ILE A 922 74.83 64.14 -12.17
CA ILE A 922 74.56 65.30 -13.04
C ILE A 922 75.81 65.84 -13.77
N ASN A 923 77.01 65.40 -13.39
CA ASN A 923 78.29 65.78 -13.99
C ASN A 923 79.07 64.59 -14.59
N GLU A 924 78.50 63.38 -14.56
CA GLU A 924 79.18 62.13 -14.92
C GLU A 924 79.84 62.14 -16.31
N TYR A 925 79.20 62.85 -17.25
CA TYR A 925 79.67 63.03 -18.63
C TYR A 925 80.18 64.45 -18.93
N GLN A 926 80.40 65.31 -17.92
CA GLN A 926 80.80 66.71 -18.11
C GLN A 926 82.13 66.83 -18.86
N PRO A 927 82.18 67.43 -20.07
CA PRO A 927 83.45 67.64 -20.76
C PRO A 927 84.25 68.76 -20.08
N ALA A 928 85.59 68.63 -20.07
CA ALA A 928 86.48 69.42 -19.21
C ALA A 928 86.38 70.96 -19.31
N ASP A 929 85.89 71.51 -20.43
CA ASP A 929 85.73 72.97 -20.67
C ASP A 929 84.28 73.48 -20.45
N TYR A 930 83.41 72.67 -19.85
CA TYR A 930 81.99 72.98 -19.65
C TYR A 930 81.66 73.19 -18.16
N LYS A 931 80.53 73.83 -17.87
CA LYS A 931 79.97 73.92 -16.52
C LYS A 931 79.30 72.62 -16.09
N ALA A 932 79.07 72.50 -14.78
CA ALA A 932 78.25 71.46 -14.18
C ALA A 932 76.87 71.37 -14.88
N GLY A 933 76.35 70.15 -15.00
CA GLY A 933 75.14 69.87 -15.75
C GLY A 933 73.91 70.54 -15.16
N GLN A 934 72.99 70.97 -16.03
CA GLN A 934 71.68 71.44 -15.63
C GLN A 934 70.62 70.45 -16.10
N LEU A 935 69.94 69.80 -15.16
CA LEU A 935 68.71 69.05 -15.42
C LEU A 935 67.64 70.02 -15.97
N GLN A 936 66.95 69.63 -17.03
CA GLN A 936 65.94 70.48 -17.69
C GLN A 936 64.55 70.28 -17.10
N GLU A 937 64.28 69.11 -16.53
CA GLU A 937 63.01 68.72 -15.91
C GLU A 937 62.99 69.09 -14.41
N SER A 938 61.80 69.35 -13.87
CA SER A 938 61.62 69.67 -12.45
C SER A 938 61.22 68.42 -11.67
N LEU A 939 61.99 68.08 -10.63
CA LEU A 939 61.69 66.98 -9.72
C LEU A 939 60.93 67.51 -8.48
N PRO A 940 60.00 66.73 -7.88
CA PRO A 940 59.67 65.34 -8.26
C PRO A 940 58.76 65.24 -9.48
N LEU A 941 59.02 64.23 -10.32
CA LEU A 941 58.28 63.93 -11.55
C LEU A 941 57.56 62.59 -11.41
N THR A 942 56.27 62.52 -11.77
CA THR A 942 55.55 61.23 -11.86
C THR A 942 56.00 60.50 -13.12
N LEU A 943 56.30 59.21 -13.00
CA LEU A 943 56.84 58.39 -14.10
C LEU A 943 55.76 57.76 -14.97
N ASP A 944 56.02 57.73 -16.27
CA ASP A 944 55.26 57.07 -17.34
C ASP A 944 56.21 56.39 -18.35
N ASP A 945 55.67 55.56 -19.25
CA ASP A 945 56.41 54.72 -20.20
C ASP A 945 57.45 55.45 -21.07
N ASP A 946 57.30 56.75 -21.29
CA ASP A 946 58.17 57.58 -22.14
C ASP A 946 59.08 58.54 -21.31
N THR A 947 59.20 58.37 -19.99
CA THR A 947 59.92 59.34 -19.14
C THR A 947 61.43 59.39 -19.41
N VAL A 948 61.85 60.48 -20.07
CA VAL A 948 63.24 60.82 -20.36
C VAL A 948 63.63 62.14 -19.67
N LEU A 949 64.68 62.09 -18.85
CA LEU A 949 65.34 63.24 -18.24
C LEU A 949 66.52 63.72 -19.10
N ASN A 950 66.77 65.02 -19.14
CA ASN A 950 67.82 65.61 -19.97
C ASN A 950 68.70 66.57 -19.15
N VAL A 951 70.01 66.35 -19.19
CA VAL A 951 71.03 67.18 -18.53
C VAL A 951 71.83 67.90 -19.61
N LEU A 952 71.88 69.23 -19.54
CA LEU A 952 72.61 70.06 -20.51
C LEU A 952 73.87 70.67 -19.89
N TYR A 953 75.01 70.40 -20.51
CA TYR A 953 76.28 71.08 -20.27
C TYR A 953 76.47 72.22 -21.28
N LEU A 954 76.87 73.39 -20.80
CA LEU A 954 77.22 74.53 -21.65
C LEU A 954 78.67 74.97 -21.39
N LYS A 955 79.42 75.28 -22.46
CA LYS A 955 80.77 75.86 -22.36
C LYS A 955 80.74 77.21 -21.64
N ASP A 956 81.82 77.51 -20.93
CA ASP A 956 82.06 78.88 -20.47
C ASP A 956 82.29 79.82 -21.66
N LYS A 957 81.31 80.68 -21.95
CA LYS A 957 81.55 81.91 -22.71
C LYS A 957 82.34 82.86 -21.80
N ASP A 958 83.62 83.00 -22.09
CA ASP A 958 84.55 84.04 -21.64
C ASP A 958 84.31 84.60 -20.22
N GLY A 959 85.08 84.05 -19.27
CA GLY A 959 84.80 84.19 -17.85
C GLY A 959 84.71 85.63 -17.29
N SER A 960 83.76 85.81 -16.39
CA SER A 960 83.80 86.79 -15.30
C SER A 960 82.94 86.25 -14.15
N GLY A 961 83.41 86.37 -12.90
CA GLY A 961 82.91 85.55 -11.80
C GLY A 961 82.08 86.30 -10.73
N GLY A 962 81.58 85.52 -9.78
CA GLY A 962 81.33 85.98 -8.41
C GLY A 962 79.87 85.97 -7.90
N GLY A 963 79.64 85.21 -6.82
CA GLY A 963 78.92 85.76 -5.66
C GLY A 963 77.49 85.30 -5.33
N GLY A 964 77.37 84.17 -4.61
CA GLY A 964 76.75 84.13 -3.28
C GLY A 964 75.22 84.26 -3.07
N GLY A 965 74.57 83.10 -2.85
CA GLY A 965 73.86 82.74 -1.59
C GLY A 965 72.47 83.31 -1.23
N GLY A 966 71.61 82.46 -0.62
CA GLY A 966 70.55 82.94 0.31
C GLY A 966 69.16 82.26 0.33
N THR A 967 69.06 81.06 0.92
CA THR A 967 67.97 80.50 1.78
C THR A 967 66.54 81.12 1.85
N GLY A 968 65.49 80.27 1.90
CA GLY A 968 64.16 80.62 2.48
C GLY A 968 63.08 79.50 2.36
N THR A 969 62.21 79.31 3.35
CA THR A 969 61.34 78.11 3.53
C THR A 969 59.83 78.40 3.76
N ALA A 970 58.97 77.38 3.49
CA ALA A 970 57.81 76.91 4.33
C ALA A 970 56.31 77.17 3.92
N THR A 971 55.47 76.11 4.04
CA THR A 971 54.11 76.01 4.68
C THR A 971 52.87 76.84 4.24
N VAL A 972 51.58 76.41 4.33
CA VAL A 972 50.83 75.10 4.40
C VAL A 972 49.28 75.37 4.39
N THR A 973 48.41 74.33 4.34
CA THR A 973 46.95 74.24 4.72
C THR A 973 45.77 74.51 3.74
N ASP A 974 44.71 73.72 4.01
CA ASP A 974 43.32 73.50 3.49
C ASP A 974 42.27 74.49 4.12
N PRO A 975 40.90 74.35 4.09
CA PRO A 975 39.90 73.68 3.21
C PRO A 975 38.60 74.54 2.87
N ASP A 976 37.55 73.89 2.31
CA ASP A 976 36.09 73.96 2.68
C ASP A 976 34.95 74.69 1.84
N ASP A 977 33.81 73.96 1.74
CA ASP A 977 32.34 74.31 1.83
C ASP A 977 31.35 74.82 0.69
N SER A 978 30.11 74.27 0.80
CA SER A 978 28.68 74.52 0.39
C SER A 978 28.09 75.43 -0.76
N GLY A 979 26.92 74.98 -1.32
CA GLY A 979 25.64 75.78 -1.23
C GLY A 979 24.69 76.08 -2.45
N SER A 980 23.43 75.59 -2.40
CA SER A 980 22.11 76.23 -2.80
C SER A 980 21.51 76.29 -4.25
N VAL A 981 20.15 76.31 -4.37
CA VAL A 981 19.21 77.08 -5.29
C VAL A 981 17.93 76.33 -5.82
N PRO A 982 16.73 76.99 -6.07
CA PRO A 982 15.39 76.38 -6.35
C PRO A 982 14.75 76.84 -7.71
N PRO A 983 13.44 77.18 -7.88
CA PRO A 983 12.11 76.50 -7.74
C PRO A 983 11.35 76.32 -9.11
N THR A 984 10.11 75.78 -9.14
CA THR A 984 9.22 75.78 -10.36
C THR A 984 7.72 76.00 -10.11
N GLY A 985 6.99 76.44 -11.14
CA GLY A 985 5.52 76.54 -11.22
C GLY A 985 4.92 75.74 -12.39
N PRO A 986 3.59 75.48 -12.44
CA PRO A 986 3.05 74.31 -13.16
C PRO A 986 2.19 74.60 -14.42
N GLY A 987 2.17 73.66 -15.39
CA GLY A 987 1.23 73.68 -16.54
C GLY A 987 1.34 72.53 -17.58
N GLN A 988 0.27 71.72 -17.68
CA GLN A 988 -0.34 70.94 -18.79
C GLN A 988 0.43 70.10 -19.86
N GLU A 989 -0.06 68.85 -20.05
CA GLU A 989 -0.30 68.01 -21.27
C GLU A 989 0.83 67.72 -22.30
N ALA A 990 0.99 66.52 -22.90
CA ALA A 990 0.19 65.27 -22.99
C ALA A 990 1.06 63.97 -23.07
N GLY A 991 0.45 62.76 -22.97
CA GLY A 991 1.09 61.43 -22.77
C GLY A 991 1.64 60.68 -24.02
N PRO A 992 1.77 59.31 -24.04
CA PRO A 992 1.16 58.26 -23.17
C PRO A 992 2.18 57.36 -22.38
N GLU A 993 1.94 57.01 -21.09
CA GLU A 993 1.36 55.75 -20.51
C GLU A 993 2.25 54.47 -20.61
N GLY A 994 2.53 53.67 -19.57
CA GLY A 994 2.24 53.68 -18.11
C GLY A 994 2.96 52.48 -17.44
N GLY A 995 3.06 52.29 -16.12
CA GLY A 995 2.48 53.00 -14.96
C GLY A 995 1.73 52.04 -14.01
N GLY A 996 2.23 51.81 -12.79
CA GLY A 996 1.55 51.03 -11.73
C GLY A 996 1.16 51.86 -10.49
N GLY A 997 0.45 51.24 -9.53
CA GLY A 997 0.02 51.83 -8.24
C GLY A 997 -1.43 51.46 -7.89
N SER A 998 -1.79 50.93 -6.71
CA SER A 998 -1.80 51.53 -5.35
C SER A 998 -2.87 52.63 -5.18
N GLU A 999 -3.60 52.83 -4.06
CA GLU A 999 -3.57 52.27 -2.70
C GLU A 999 -4.87 52.66 -1.92
N LYS A 1000 -5.31 51.83 -0.95
CA LYS A 1000 -5.97 52.18 0.35
C LYS A 1000 -7.36 52.92 0.45
N PRO A 1001 -7.99 52.94 1.66
CA PRO A 1001 -9.45 53.12 1.91
C PRO A 1001 -9.73 54.44 2.70
N PRO A 1002 -10.68 54.60 3.66
CA PRO A 1002 -11.95 53.88 3.99
C PRO A 1002 -13.18 54.82 4.18
N THR A 1003 -14.38 54.26 4.43
CA THR A 1003 -15.36 54.78 5.43
C THR A 1003 -16.54 53.81 5.67
N GLU A 1004 -16.74 53.41 6.93
CA GLU A 1004 -18.03 53.04 7.53
C GLU A 1004 -18.77 54.32 8.04
N PRO A 1005 -20.04 54.34 8.55
CA PRO A 1005 -20.76 53.26 9.28
C PRO A 1005 -22.30 53.10 9.02
N GLY A 1006 -22.94 52.05 9.57
CA GLY A 1006 -24.39 51.82 9.31
C GLY A 1006 -25.22 50.79 10.12
N ARG A 1007 -25.01 50.61 11.44
CA ARG A 1007 -25.97 50.04 12.46
C ARG A 1007 -27.03 48.95 12.08
N SER A 1008 -26.80 47.72 12.56
CA SER A 1008 -27.64 46.83 13.43
C SER A 1008 -29.01 47.33 14.00
N PRO A 1009 -29.90 46.49 14.60
CA PRO A 1009 -30.51 45.17 14.26
C PRO A 1009 -32.07 45.12 14.49
N ILE A 1010 -32.67 43.91 14.64
CA ILE A 1010 -33.94 43.52 15.36
C ILE A 1010 -35.21 43.11 14.55
N VAL A 1011 -35.54 41.80 14.67
CA VAL A 1011 -36.81 41.09 15.04
C VAL A 1011 -38.21 41.63 14.62
N ILE A 1012 -39.14 40.66 14.49
CA ILE A 1012 -40.63 40.71 14.45
C ILE A 1012 -41.18 40.77 13.01
N LEU A 1013 -42.12 39.95 12.53
CA LEU A 1013 -42.88 38.75 12.95
C LEU A 1013 -44.00 38.66 11.87
N LEU A 1014 -44.42 37.46 11.43
CA LEU A 1014 -45.69 37.13 10.74
C LEU A 1014 -46.36 38.17 9.81
N PHE A 1015 -46.73 37.76 8.58
CA PHE A 1015 -48.14 37.71 8.15
C PHE A 1015 -48.30 37.07 6.75
N MET A 1016 -49.17 36.06 6.63
CA MET A 1016 -49.79 35.53 5.39
C MET A 1016 -48.85 34.89 4.35
N ILE A 1017 -48.93 33.60 3.98
CA ILE A 1017 -50.08 32.69 3.82
C ILE A 1017 -51.22 33.31 3.00
N ALA A 1018 -51.12 33.21 1.67
CA ALA A 1018 -52.27 33.09 0.75
C ALA A 1018 -51.79 32.79 -0.69
N ILE A 1019 -51.79 31.51 -1.09
CA ILE A 1019 -51.95 30.92 -2.44
C ILE A 1019 -51.45 29.47 -2.32
N ALA A 1020 -52.14 28.41 -2.73
CA ALA A 1020 -53.53 28.08 -2.93
C ALA A 1020 -53.50 26.60 -3.37
N CYS A 1021 -54.10 25.68 -2.62
CA CYS A 1021 -54.51 24.42 -3.23
C CYS A 1021 -55.52 24.75 -4.35
N TYR A 1022 -55.42 24.11 -5.52
CA TYR A 1022 -56.43 23.19 -6.09
C TYR A 1022 -56.27 23.00 -7.61
N ALA A 1023 -55.73 21.86 -8.06
CA ALA A 1023 -56.07 21.22 -9.33
C ALA A 1023 -55.50 19.78 -9.35
N TYR A 1024 -56.37 18.78 -9.53
CA TYR A 1024 -56.02 17.37 -9.72
C TYR A 1024 -56.93 16.80 -10.84
N VAL A 1025 -56.50 15.69 -11.46
CA VAL A 1025 -57.23 14.84 -12.45
C VAL A 1025 -57.24 15.29 -13.93
N GLU A 1026 -56.53 14.51 -14.76
CA GLU A 1026 -57.08 13.72 -15.89
C GLU A 1026 -56.50 12.28 -15.74
N LYS A 1027 -57.34 11.23 -15.56
CA LYS A 1027 -57.87 10.26 -16.57
C LYS A 1027 -56.82 9.22 -17.06
N GLU A 1028 -57.14 7.95 -17.33
CA GLU A 1028 -58.37 7.14 -17.19
C GLU A 1028 -58.04 5.62 -17.20
N ASP A 1029 -58.88 4.85 -16.50
CA ASP A 1029 -59.45 3.52 -16.81
C ASP A 1029 -58.62 2.23 -17.04
N GLY A 1030 -59.13 1.12 -16.46
CA GLY A 1030 -58.68 -0.26 -16.70
C GLY A 1030 -59.21 -1.28 -15.68
N GLU A 1031 -60.52 -1.55 -15.66
CA GLU A 1031 -61.12 -2.60 -14.80
C GLU A 1031 -60.66 -4.02 -15.14
N ASN A 1032 -60.57 -4.90 -14.13
CA ASN A 1032 -61.16 -6.25 -14.19
C ASN A 1032 -61.33 -6.83 -12.77
N ASP A 1033 -62.53 -7.32 -12.48
CA ASP A 1033 -62.88 -8.00 -11.22
C ASP A 1033 -62.20 -9.39 -11.09
N ILE A 1034 -61.72 -9.72 -9.88
CA ILE A 1034 -62.18 -10.84 -9.02
C ILE A 1034 -61.72 -10.57 -7.58
#